data_AF-A0A2G4GKT8-F1
#
_entry.id   AF-A0A2G4GKT8-F1
#
_cell.length_a   1.000
_cell.length_b   1.000
_cell.length_c   1.000
_cell.angle_alpha   90.00
_cell.angle_beta   90.00
_cell.angle_gamma   90.00
#
_symmetry.space_group_name_H-M   'P 1'
#
loop_
_entity.id
_entity.type
_entity.pdbx_description
1 polymer ?
#
loop_
_entity_poly.entity_id
_entity_poly.type
_entity_poly.pdbx_seq_one_letter_code
_entity_poly.pdbx_strand_id
1 'polypeptide(L)'
;MCSKKIITLKRVFKKNYMKNIFGFLVCLFLSNSYLVQAQQEVKYSEYQKEFTSYPFSDPDPIPSFSKIYPYFRFDGFTEIAVQKNWKVVEIENEYIKILILPEVGGKIWAAIDKKTNQPFVYYNHAVKFRDVAMRGPWTSGGIEANYGIIGHTPNCATPVDYIVTKKADGSVSCTIGVLDLLTQTNWRMEINLPKDKAYFTTQSFWYNNTPTEQPYYHWMNVGLKVSGNLEYIYPGTKYIGHEGEYNDWPINKENGKNISFYNNNNFGTYKSYHVFGKYTNFFGTYWHDDDYGMVRYGNHDDKAGKKIWIWGLSRQGMIWEKYLTDTDEQYTEVQSGRLFNQNAERSTFTPFKHINFAPYSTDTWKEYWYVVNKTKGMVEASVYGALNMIQQDEWLKVMFCPVQQINDALEIKVGDKIIYSKHLSLAPTINFTDSVKYNENQGAYSVSLGGVKLNYSSAPESNVLSRPVESPSTINWKTAEGLYVQGKEYMDQKLYAQAEDMLMASLKLDSNYLPALVKMSSLLYHNHEYTKALVLAKRALSIDTHNGSANYYYGIINAALGIIVDAKDGFDLATLSAEYKTGAYTELAKLYLAEKNYANVIDYTQKALIYNSINIAALQLQAIAYRYVNDQVNYAATLSAIKRYDVLNHFANFEAYYSASMNNGVDENQKKSLLASFTNLIQNEQPVETYLQLANDYLQVGLLNEAEKVLSICPFNTLVKYWIAFIHYKQHKNYQADLQQANNAAPDFIFPYRNIDFDVFEWASKESDHWAPKYYLGLLLKDRNKIAEAKDIFNSLNSVPDYASFYAARANLFMSDIATASVLASTVADLQKAISIDKDQWRFVKSLTELYNSRFEFSKGLETVEPFYKNHTGNYIMGMLYAKTLIHNKKYAQADQLLATLNIIPFEGATSGHELYREAKLMQAIVSMKQKNYTGALTFINEAKLWPENLGAGKPYDEDIDIRLENWLSYLCYKNLANKEATAEMLGAVVKFMPIRVNTISNFYAGNHLISLWAYGALNQVSDGMAWIKKQQRNYPDNKIIQWVVGSYQKKVIQPVSLQYEDATVRIIRELNSSGVK
;
A
#
# COMPACT_ATOMS: atom_id res chain seq x y z
N MET A 1 -2.45 97.52 13.67
CA MET A 1 -3.91 97.73 13.63
C MET A 1 -4.60 96.48 14.16
N CYS A 2 -5.48 96.66 15.17
CA CYS A 2 -6.50 95.73 15.72
C CYS A 2 -6.05 94.29 16.08
N SER A 3 -6.28 93.73 17.28
CA SER A 3 -7.09 94.12 18.42
C SER A 3 -6.72 93.31 19.67
N LYS A 4 -6.70 93.99 20.83
CA LYS A 4 -7.11 93.59 22.22
C LYS A 4 -6.61 92.24 22.81
N LYS A 5 -5.75 92.32 23.85
CA LYS A 5 -6.02 92.14 25.33
C LYS A 5 -6.24 90.66 25.73
N ILE A 6 -5.66 90.02 26.76
CA ILE A 6 -5.09 90.40 28.07
C ILE A 6 -4.34 89.17 28.65
N ILE A 7 -3.08 89.37 29.08
CA ILE A 7 -2.50 89.14 30.43
C ILE A 7 -2.75 87.80 31.18
N THR A 8 -1.63 87.05 31.32
CA THR A 8 -1.01 86.50 32.55
C THR A 8 -1.86 85.71 33.56
N LEU A 9 -1.58 84.39 33.71
CA LEU A 9 -1.13 83.73 34.96
C LEU A 9 -0.97 82.20 34.77
N LYS A 10 -0.02 81.62 35.54
CA LYS A 10 0.30 80.19 35.74
C LYS A 10 1.34 79.54 34.81
N ARG A 11 2.57 80.07 34.86
CA ARG A 11 3.78 79.23 35.06
C ARG A 11 3.68 78.61 36.46
N VAL A 12 3.66 77.28 36.58
CA VAL A 12 4.18 76.44 37.71
C VAL A 12 3.75 74.96 37.60
N PHE A 13 2.74 74.57 36.81
CA PHE A 13 2.20 73.19 36.86
C PHE A 13 2.47 72.27 35.64
N LYS A 14 3.56 72.47 34.87
CA LYS A 14 3.78 71.68 33.65
C LYS A 14 5.18 71.10 33.44
N LYS A 15 5.96 70.91 34.51
CA LYS A 15 7.32 70.33 34.40
C LYS A 15 7.55 68.98 35.10
N ASN A 16 6.61 68.49 35.92
CA ASN A 16 6.76 67.21 36.64
C ASN A 16 5.86 66.06 36.13
N TYR A 17 4.91 66.30 35.23
CA TYR A 17 4.06 65.22 34.68
C TYR A 17 4.65 64.53 33.44
N MET A 18 5.50 65.21 32.66
CA MET A 18 6.11 64.61 31.45
C MET A 18 7.36 63.76 31.72
N LYS A 19 8.05 63.96 32.85
CA LYS A 19 9.20 63.12 33.22
C LYS A 19 8.79 61.75 33.76
N ASN A 20 7.64 61.65 34.45
CA ASN A 20 7.15 60.37 34.97
C ASN A 20 6.44 59.53 33.91
N ILE A 21 5.81 60.15 32.90
CA ILE A 21 5.20 59.42 31.77
C ILE A 21 6.28 58.88 30.82
N PHE A 22 7.37 59.62 30.58
CA PHE A 22 8.48 59.14 29.76
C PHE A 22 9.30 58.04 30.47
N GLY A 23 9.47 58.12 31.79
CA GLY A 23 10.08 57.04 32.59
C GLY A 23 9.23 55.77 32.65
N PHE A 24 7.89 55.89 32.74
CA PHE A 24 6.98 54.74 32.75
C PHE A 24 6.83 54.10 31.36
N LEU A 25 6.85 54.89 30.28
CA LEU A 25 6.90 54.38 28.90
C LEU A 25 8.25 53.74 28.56
N VAL A 26 9.37 54.29 29.01
CA VAL A 26 10.70 53.68 28.80
C VAL A 26 10.87 52.41 29.65
N CYS A 27 10.29 52.34 30.85
CA CYS A 27 10.22 51.09 31.62
C CYS A 27 9.25 50.06 31.02
N LEU A 28 8.16 50.46 30.34
CA LEU A 28 7.27 49.57 29.58
C LEU A 28 7.87 49.11 28.25
N PHE A 29 8.72 49.91 27.62
CA PHE A 29 9.47 49.52 26.42
C PHE A 29 10.69 48.65 26.78
N LEU A 30 11.34 48.90 27.93
CA LEU A 30 12.47 48.10 28.43
C LEU A 30 12.03 46.82 29.14
N SER A 31 10.85 46.76 29.76
CA SER A 31 10.31 45.49 30.32
C SER A 31 9.70 44.58 29.25
N ASN A 32 9.28 45.12 28.09
CA ASN A 32 8.87 44.31 26.93
C ASN A 32 10.05 43.86 26.04
N SER A 33 11.24 44.46 26.17
CA SER A 33 12.42 44.02 25.39
C SER A 33 13.17 42.84 26.01
N TYR A 34 12.86 42.45 27.25
CA TYR A 34 13.40 41.22 27.88
C TYR A 34 12.49 39.99 27.73
N LEU A 35 11.36 40.10 27.01
CA LEU A 35 10.46 38.97 26.69
C LEU A 35 10.31 38.71 25.19
N VAL A 36 11.10 39.38 24.33
CA VAL A 36 11.36 38.86 22.98
C VAL A 36 12.52 37.89 23.10
N GLN A 37 12.24 36.73 23.69
CA GLN A 37 13.07 35.57 23.48
C GLN A 37 13.02 35.33 21.97
N ALA A 38 14.10 35.66 21.26
CA ALA A 38 14.19 35.45 19.82
C ALA A 38 13.94 33.97 19.55
N GLN A 39 12.69 33.63 19.22
CA GLN A 39 12.31 32.26 18.86
C GLN A 39 13.19 31.87 17.68
N GLN A 40 13.89 30.74 17.83
CA GLN A 40 14.77 30.26 16.77
C GLN A 40 13.93 29.99 15.52
N GLU A 41 14.34 30.55 14.38
CA GLU A 41 13.71 30.20 13.10
C GLU A 41 13.85 28.69 12.85
N VAL A 42 12.83 28.11 12.20
CA VAL A 42 12.94 26.74 11.68
C VAL A 42 14.07 26.71 10.67
N LYS A 43 15.01 25.80 10.87
CA LYS A 43 16.13 25.57 9.96
C LYS A 43 15.80 24.41 9.05
N TYR A 44 16.27 24.48 7.81
CA TYR A 44 16.30 23.33 6.93
C TYR A 44 17.63 23.25 6.19
N SER A 45 17.99 22.05 5.77
CA SER A 45 19.15 21.81 4.91
C SER A 45 18.88 20.63 3.99
N GLU A 46 19.47 20.68 2.81
CA GLU A 46 19.49 19.59 1.84
C GLU A 46 20.94 19.15 1.66
N TYR A 47 21.23 17.88 1.93
CA TYR A 47 22.59 17.35 1.84
C TYR A 47 22.60 15.87 1.45
N GLN A 48 23.78 15.39 1.07
CA GLN A 48 24.03 13.97 0.85
C GLN A 48 24.56 13.35 2.15
N LYS A 49 23.93 12.26 2.60
CA LYS A 49 24.34 11.52 3.78
C LYS A 49 24.70 10.09 3.39
N GLU A 50 25.87 9.65 3.81
CA GLU A 50 26.30 8.27 3.62
C GLU A 50 25.55 7.34 4.59
N PHE A 51 25.00 6.25 4.06
CA PHE A 51 24.42 5.15 4.83
C PHE A 51 24.97 3.82 4.33
N THR A 52 25.23 2.90 5.27
CA THR A 52 25.34 1.47 4.96
C THR A 52 24.05 1.03 4.30
N SER A 53 24.13 0.54 3.08
CA SER A 53 22.98 0.25 2.23
C SER A 53 23.07 -1.13 1.62
N TYR A 54 21.92 -1.80 1.49
CA TYR A 54 21.79 -3.08 0.79
C TYR A 54 20.84 -2.85 -0.39
N PRO A 55 21.37 -2.52 -1.57
CA PRO A 55 20.57 -2.10 -2.71
C PRO A 55 19.73 -3.26 -3.26
N PHE A 56 18.71 -2.89 -4.02
CA PHE A 56 17.98 -3.82 -4.89
C PHE A 56 18.43 -3.66 -6.35
N SER A 57 18.13 -4.64 -7.19
CA SER A 57 18.53 -4.71 -8.61
C SER A 57 17.62 -5.67 -9.39
N ASP A 58 18.01 -6.02 -10.62
CA ASP A 58 17.31 -7.00 -11.48
C ASP A 58 15.82 -6.67 -11.72
N PRO A 59 15.53 -5.51 -12.35
CA PRO A 59 14.17 -5.18 -12.80
C PRO A 59 13.69 -6.21 -13.83
N ASP A 60 12.45 -6.68 -13.69
CA ASP A 60 11.84 -7.66 -14.56
C ASP A 60 11.42 -7.04 -15.91
N PRO A 61 12.04 -7.41 -17.04
CA PRO A 61 11.69 -6.88 -18.35
C PRO A 61 10.41 -7.53 -18.92
N ILE A 62 9.87 -8.57 -18.27
CA ILE A 62 8.65 -9.24 -18.69
C ILE A 62 7.45 -8.47 -18.12
N PRO A 63 6.48 -8.05 -18.95
CA PRO A 63 5.29 -7.36 -18.48
C PRO A 63 4.49 -8.25 -17.50
N SER A 64 4.23 -7.73 -16.30
CA SER A 64 3.44 -8.39 -15.26
C SER A 64 2.02 -7.80 -15.21
N PHE A 65 1.05 -8.51 -15.77
CA PHE A 65 -0.39 -8.15 -15.69
C PHE A 65 -1.03 -8.46 -14.33
N SER A 66 -0.22 -8.42 -13.26
CA SER A 66 -0.70 -8.49 -11.89
C SER A 66 -1.11 -7.09 -11.40
N LYS A 67 -1.33 -6.94 -10.10
CA LYS A 67 -1.73 -5.67 -9.47
C LYS A 67 -0.68 -4.54 -9.55
N ILE A 68 0.44 -4.76 -10.25
CA ILE A 68 1.51 -3.76 -10.43
C ILE A 68 1.56 -3.15 -11.83
N TYR A 69 0.85 -3.68 -12.84
CA TYR A 69 0.86 -3.09 -14.18
C TYR A 69 0.36 -1.63 -14.13
N PRO A 70 1.08 -0.65 -14.69
CA PRO A 70 2.16 -0.75 -15.69
C PRO A 70 3.60 -0.69 -15.14
N TYR A 71 3.82 -0.89 -13.84
CA TYR A 71 5.17 -0.98 -13.29
C TYR A 71 5.82 -2.34 -13.56
N PHE A 72 7.15 -2.39 -13.55
CA PHE A 72 7.94 -3.61 -13.42
C PHE A 72 8.29 -3.89 -11.95
N ARG A 73 8.56 -5.17 -11.66
CA ARG A 73 9.04 -5.66 -10.35
C ARG A 73 10.57 -5.72 -10.32
N PHE A 74 11.18 -5.67 -9.14
CA PHE A 74 12.58 -6.01 -8.91
C PHE A 74 12.68 -7.30 -8.10
N ASP A 75 13.56 -8.21 -8.50
CA ASP A 75 13.77 -9.49 -7.79
C ASP A 75 15.21 -9.65 -7.27
N GLY A 76 16.09 -8.68 -7.51
CA GLY A 76 17.48 -8.72 -7.05
C GLY A 76 17.65 -8.07 -5.68
N PHE A 77 17.98 -8.86 -4.67
CA PHE A 77 18.31 -8.39 -3.31
C PHE A 77 19.66 -8.92 -2.87
N THR A 78 20.32 -8.21 -1.95
CA THR A 78 21.67 -8.57 -1.49
C THR A 78 21.84 -8.49 0.03
N GLU A 79 22.72 -9.35 0.54
CA GLU A 79 23.30 -9.26 1.89
C GLU A 79 24.68 -8.58 1.88
N ILE A 80 25.16 -8.12 0.72
CA ILE A 80 26.42 -7.38 0.61
C ILE A 80 26.12 -5.89 0.81
N ALA A 81 26.65 -5.33 1.89
CA ALA A 81 26.55 -3.92 2.19
C ALA A 81 27.44 -3.07 1.29
N VAL A 82 26.97 -1.88 0.92
CA VAL A 82 27.75 -0.82 0.28
C VAL A 82 27.54 0.50 1.02
N GLN A 83 28.52 1.38 1.00
CA GLN A 83 28.32 2.76 1.43
C GLN A 83 27.69 3.55 0.29
N LYS A 84 26.52 4.15 0.53
CA LYS A 84 25.80 4.93 -0.47
C LYS A 84 25.39 6.28 0.11
N ASN A 85 25.63 7.33 -0.67
CA ASN A 85 25.10 8.66 -0.40
C ASN A 85 23.63 8.74 -0.80
N TRP A 86 22.80 9.19 0.12
CA TRP A 86 21.38 9.44 -0.07
C TRP A 86 21.06 10.91 0.21
N LYS A 87 20.15 11.47 -0.59
CA LYS A 87 19.65 12.82 -0.38
C LYS A 87 18.78 12.87 0.87
N VAL A 88 19.14 13.78 1.78
CA VAL A 88 18.42 14.05 3.02
C VAL A 88 17.92 15.48 3.01
N VAL A 89 16.61 15.63 3.21
CA VAL A 89 16.00 16.91 3.60
C VAL A 89 15.84 16.88 5.12
N GLU A 90 16.63 17.69 5.81
CA GLU A 90 16.56 17.86 7.26
C GLU A 90 15.79 19.15 7.58
N ILE A 91 14.78 19.05 8.45
CA ILE A 91 14.01 20.20 8.96
C ILE A 91 14.02 20.13 10.49
N GLU A 92 14.36 21.22 11.15
CA GLU A 92 14.38 21.28 12.62
C GLU A 92 13.92 22.62 13.20
N ASN A 93 13.30 22.55 14.38
CA ASN A 93 13.00 23.70 15.24
C ASN A 93 13.67 23.50 16.62
N GLU A 94 13.19 24.18 17.66
CA GLU A 94 13.71 24.02 19.03
C GLU A 94 13.47 22.61 19.61
N TYR A 95 12.40 21.93 19.17
CA TYR A 95 11.87 20.71 19.80
C TYR A 95 12.13 19.44 18.98
N ILE A 96 11.96 19.50 17.67
CA ILE A 96 11.94 18.33 16.78
C ILE A 96 12.93 18.52 15.63
N LYS A 97 13.60 17.42 15.26
CA LYS A 97 14.34 17.26 14.01
C LYS A 97 13.72 16.15 13.18
N ILE A 98 13.52 16.39 11.89
CA ILE A 98 12.93 15.45 10.92
C ILE A 98 13.95 15.21 9.81
N LEU A 99 14.17 13.93 9.46
CA LEU A 99 14.95 13.52 8.30
C LEU A 99 14.00 12.91 7.27
N ILE A 100 14.03 13.42 6.03
CA ILE A 100 13.20 12.95 4.93
C ILE A 100 14.12 12.48 3.80
N LEU A 101 13.84 11.32 3.21
CA LEU A 101 14.60 10.74 2.10
C LEU A 101 13.75 10.74 0.82
N PRO A 102 13.82 11.80 -0.03
CA PRO A 102 13.10 11.85 -1.29
C PRO A 102 13.40 10.68 -2.24
N GLU A 103 14.62 10.14 -2.18
CA GLU A 103 15.06 9.01 -3.02
C GLU A 103 14.52 7.63 -2.56
N VAL A 104 13.86 7.58 -1.40
CA VAL A 104 13.27 6.36 -0.82
C VAL A 104 11.79 6.64 -0.53
N GLY A 105 11.01 6.88 -1.59
CA GLY A 105 9.57 7.14 -1.51
C GLY A 105 9.16 8.43 -0.80
N GLY A 106 10.11 9.32 -0.51
CA GLY A 106 9.87 10.49 0.35
C GLY A 106 9.63 10.13 1.82
N LYS A 107 10.06 8.94 2.25
CA LYS A 107 9.90 8.44 3.62
C LYS A 107 10.44 9.45 4.64
N ILE A 108 9.67 9.71 5.69
CA ILE A 108 10.20 10.39 6.89
C ILE A 108 11.07 9.36 7.59
N TRP A 109 12.37 9.41 7.36
CA TRP A 109 13.31 8.40 7.82
C TRP A 109 13.49 8.39 9.34
N ALA A 110 13.43 9.57 9.96
CA ALA A 110 13.47 9.71 11.41
C ALA A 110 12.76 11.00 11.85
N ALA A 111 12.18 10.94 13.05
CA ALA A 111 11.76 12.12 13.80
C ALA A 111 12.33 12.00 15.22
N ILE A 112 13.06 13.03 15.64
CA ILE A 112 13.90 13.03 16.83
C ILE A 112 13.45 14.17 17.75
N ASP A 113 13.25 13.86 19.02
CA ASP A 113 13.09 14.87 20.07
C ASP A 113 14.45 15.43 20.46
N LYS A 114 14.63 16.72 20.27
CA LYS A 114 15.90 17.41 20.51
C LYS A 114 16.22 17.56 22.00
N LYS A 115 15.23 17.42 22.89
CA LYS A 115 15.44 17.48 24.34
C LYS A 115 16.13 16.22 24.87
N THR A 116 15.74 15.06 24.35
CA THR A 116 16.27 13.75 24.76
C THR A 116 17.30 13.20 23.78
N ASN A 117 17.37 13.77 22.57
CA ASN A 117 18.10 13.23 21.42
C ASN A 117 17.68 11.80 21.07
N GLN A 118 16.43 11.43 21.38
CA GLN A 118 15.88 10.11 21.08
C GLN A 118 14.95 10.16 19.87
N PRO A 119 15.04 9.19 18.94
CA PRO A 119 14.07 9.03 17.87
C PRO A 119 12.74 8.51 18.44
N PHE A 120 11.63 9.20 18.17
CA PHE A 120 10.28 8.73 18.49
C PHE A 120 9.58 8.07 17.29
N VAL A 121 10.19 8.19 16.12
CA VAL A 121 9.96 7.36 14.93
C VAL A 121 11.21 6.53 14.74
N TYR A 122 11.08 5.21 14.60
CA TYR A 122 12.21 4.28 14.53
C TYR A 122 13.20 4.68 13.44
N TYR A 123 14.42 4.98 13.86
CA TYR A 123 15.51 5.41 13.00
C TYR A 123 16.42 4.22 12.71
N ASN A 124 16.28 3.65 11.51
CA ASN A 124 17.18 2.60 11.04
C ASN A 124 18.49 3.24 10.53
N HIS A 125 19.63 2.77 11.04
CA HIS A 125 20.93 3.27 10.63
C HIS A 125 21.42 2.66 9.30
N ALA A 126 20.70 1.67 8.75
CA ALA A 126 20.96 1.07 7.46
C ALA A 126 19.78 1.27 6.48
N VAL A 127 20.10 1.49 5.19
CA VAL A 127 19.11 1.48 4.11
C VAL A 127 19.09 0.08 3.49
N LYS A 128 18.34 -0.83 4.10
CA LYS A 128 18.33 -2.26 3.77
C LYS A 128 17.05 -2.64 3.03
N PHE A 129 17.14 -2.84 1.72
CA PHE A 129 15.97 -3.20 0.91
C PHE A 129 15.69 -4.70 0.96
N ARG A 130 14.43 -5.08 1.20
CA ARG A 130 13.93 -6.46 1.19
C ARG A 130 12.64 -6.59 0.40
N ASP A 131 12.32 -7.83 0.03
CA ASP A 131 11.15 -8.18 -0.77
C ASP A 131 9.87 -8.17 0.09
N VAL A 132 9.26 -6.98 0.22
CA VAL A 132 8.04 -6.75 1.03
C VAL A 132 7.02 -5.89 0.27
N ALA A 133 7.46 -4.94 -0.56
CA ALA A 133 6.57 -4.06 -1.31
C ALA A 133 6.00 -4.71 -2.57
N MET A 134 4.99 -4.06 -3.15
CA MET A 134 4.33 -4.51 -4.38
C MET A 134 5.32 -4.78 -5.53
N ARG A 135 6.34 -3.92 -5.68
CA ARG A 135 7.39 -4.07 -6.69
C ARG A 135 8.63 -4.82 -6.18
N GLY A 136 8.60 -5.34 -4.96
CA GLY A 136 9.74 -5.97 -4.30
C GLY A 136 10.32 -5.07 -3.20
N PRO A 137 11.12 -4.04 -3.54
CA PRO A 137 11.99 -3.38 -2.60
C PRO A 137 11.23 -2.52 -1.58
N TRP A 138 11.61 -2.68 -0.32
CA TRP A 138 11.08 -1.93 0.82
C TRP A 138 12.11 -1.86 1.94
N THR A 139 12.06 -0.84 2.80
CA THR A 139 12.93 -0.67 3.97
C THR A 139 12.13 -0.52 5.26
N SER A 140 12.67 -0.99 6.39
CA SER A 140 12.04 -0.81 7.70
C SER A 140 12.24 0.59 8.29
N GLY A 141 11.42 0.91 9.30
CA GLY A 141 11.50 2.17 10.04
C GLY A 141 10.82 3.36 9.36
N GLY A 142 10.96 4.52 9.99
CA GLY A 142 10.43 5.78 9.48
C GLY A 142 8.90 5.86 9.46
N ILE A 143 8.38 6.83 8.69
CA ILE A 143 6.97 6.95 8.31
C ILE A 143 6.85 6.82 6.79
N GLU A 144 6.16 5.77 6.35
CA GLU A 144 5.84 5.47 4.95
C GLU A 144 4.40 5.90 4.62
N ALA A 145 4.22 6.62 3.52
CA ALA A 145 2.91 7.03 3.03
C ALA A 145 2.43 6.07 1.93
N ASN A 146 1.25 5.46 2.12
CA ASN A 146 0.66 4.54 1.15
C ASN A 146 -0.61 5.14 0.54
N TYR A 147 -0.67 5.23 -0.79
CA TYR A 147 -1.81 5.63 -1.60
C TYR A 147 -2.07 4.59 -2.71
N GLY A 148 -3.30 4.53 -3.25
CA GLY A 148 -3.61 3.67 -4.41
C GLY A 148 -4.47 2.47 -4.04
N ILE A 149 -3.96 1.24 -4.19
CA ILE A 149 -4.77 0.01 -4.09
C ILE A 149 -4.55 -0.81 -2.81
N ILE A 150 -3.34 -0.80 -2.24
CA ILE A 150 -2.93 -1.55 -1.03
C ILE A 150 -1.63 -0.95 -0.45
N GLY A 151 -1.20 -1.40 0.73
CA GLY A 151 0.01 -0.95 1.41
C GLY A 151 1.30 -1.40 0.71
N HIS A 152 2.42 -0.80 1.11
CA HIS A 152 3.75 -0.95 0.51
C HIS A 152 3.73 -0.68 -1.00
N THR A 153 3.28 0.52 -1.33
CA THR A 153 2.96 0.97 -2.69
C THR A 153 4.14 0.90 -3.66
N PRO A 154 3.90 0.95 -4.99
CA PRO A 154 4.96 0.89 -6.00
C PRO A 154 6.08 1.95 -5.87
N ASN A 155 5.80 3.07 -5.20
CA ASN A 155 6.70 4.22 -5.12
C ASN A 155 7.38 4.34 -3.74
N CYS A 156 7.26 3.35 -2.84
CA CYS A 156 7.78 3.47 -1.47
C CYS A 156 9.31 3.36 -1.33
N ALA A 157 9.99 2.88 -2.37
CA ALA A 157 11.43 2.58 -2.36
C ALA A 157 12.24 3.38 -3.39
N THR A 158 11.57 4.14 -4.26
CA THR A 158 12.20 4.84 -5.38
C THR A 158 11.98 6.35 -5.28
N PRO A 159 12.72 7.18 -6.04
CA PRO A 159 12.60 8.63 -5.95
C PRO A 159 11.19 9.16 -6.22
N VAL A 160 10.81 10.19 -5.45
CA VAL A 160 9.57 10.98 -5.63
C VAL A 160 9.90 12.45 -5.89
N ASP A 161 8.94 13.19 -6.44
CA ASP A 161 9.09 14.64 -6.59
C ASP A 161 9.04 15.30 -5.21
N TYR A 162 9.85 16.33 -4.99
CA TYR A 162 9.80 17.08 -3.74
C TYR A 162 10.21 18.56 -3.88
N ILE A 163 9.73 19.39 -2.96
CA ILE A 163 10.13 20.80 -2.82
C ILE A 163 10.09 21.24 -1.36
N VAL A 164 11.07 22.05 -0.94
CA VAL A 164 11.11 22.68 0.38
C VAL A 164 10.64 24.13 0.31
N THR A 165 9.73 24.53 1.19
CA THR A 165 9.15 25.89 1.22
C THR A 165 9.19 26.46 2.63
N LYS A 166 9.76 27.67 2.78
CA LYS A 166 9.63 28.50 4.00
C LYS A 166 8.34 29.30 3.90
N LYS A 167 7.44 29.14 4.88
CA LYS A 167 6.13 29.81 4.90
C LYS A 167 6.18 31.15 5.62
N ALA A 168 5.18 31.99 5.36
CA ALA A 168 5.06 33.32 5.95
C ALA A 168 4.89 33.31 7.49
N ASP A 169 4.33 32.23 8.05
CA ASP A 169 4.21 32.03 9.51
C ASP A 169 5.55 31.65 10.18
N GLY A 170 6.59 31.37 9.37
CA GLY A 170 7.92 30.94 9.79
C GLY A 170 8.09 29.43 9.91
N SER A 171 7.06 28.63 9.59
CA SER A 171 7.20 27.17 9.45
C SER A 171 7.95 26.79 8.16
N VAL A 172 8.49 25.58 8.11
CA VAL A 172 9.08 25.01 6.90
C VAL A 172 8.36 23.73 6.54
N SER A 173 8.07 23.56 5.26
CA SER A 173 7.48 22.36 4.68
C SER A 173 8.41 21.70 3.69
N CYS A 174 8.49 20.36 3.72
CA CYS A 174 8.90 19.57 2.56
C CYS A 174 7.65 18.89 2.01
N THR A 175 7.26 19.25 0.79
CA THR A 175 6.15 18.59 0.09
C THR A 175 6.73 17.55 -0.83
N ILE A 176 6.23 16.31 -0.72
CA ILE A 176 6.58 15.19 -1.59
C ILE A 176 5.36 14.76 -2.42
N GLY A 177 5.56 14.08 -3.54
CA GLY A 177 4.46 13.51 -4.31
C GLY A 177 4.87 12.77 -5.58
N VAL A 178 3.92 12.05 -6.17
CA VAL A 178 4.08 11.38 -7.47
C VAL A 178 2.72 11.23 -8.15
N LEU A 179 2.75 10.94 -9.45
CA LEU A 179 1.65 10.34 -10.20
C LEU A 179 1.65 8.82 -9.94
N ASP A 180 0.58 8.29 -9.34
CA ASP A 180 0.43 6.84 -9.20
C ASP A 180 -0.05 6.22 -10.52
N LEU A 181 0.78 5.43 -11.19
CA LEU A 181 0.44 4.83 -12.48
C LEU A 181 -0.68 3.79 -12.39
N LEU A 182 -0.89 3.15 -11.22
CA LEU A 182 -1.95 2.15 -11.07
C LEU A 182 -3.34 2.76 -11.19
N THR A 183 -3.53 3.97 -10.68
CA THR A 183 -4.83 4.65 -10.60
C THR A 183 -4.89 5.93 -11.43
N GLN A 184 -3.74 6.39 -11.97
CA GLN A 184 -3.56 7.72 -12.60
C GLN A 184 -4.00 8.87 -11.69
N THR A 185 -3.95 8.66 -10.38
CA THR A 185 -4.23 9.69 -9.38
C THR A 185 -2.94 10.37 -8.93
N ASN A 186 -3.06 11.59 -8.43
CA ASN A 186 -1.93 12.36 -7.93
C ASN A 186 -2.07 12.56 -6.44
N TRP A 187 -1.08 12.13 -5.68
CA TRP A 187 -1.00 12.42 -4.26
C TRP A 187 0.17 13.35 -3.97
N ARG A 188 -0.06 14.26 -3.01
CA ARG A 188 0.94 15.12 -2.39
C ARG A 188 0.84 14.94 -0.89
N MET A 189 1.98 14.98 -0.23
CA MET A 189 2.05 15.03 1.22
C MET A 189 2.97 16.16 1.65
N GLU A 190 2.40 17.16 2.32
CA GLU A 190 3.17 18.21 2.98
C GLU A 190 3.60 17.73 4.37
N ILE A 191 4.92 17.72 4.60
CA ILE A 191 5.54 17.48 5.90
C ILE A 191 5.95 18.85 6.46
N ASN A 192 5.14 19.39 7.37
CA ASN A 192 5.32 20.74 7.90
C ASN A 192 5.77 20.74 9.36
N LEU A 193 6.82 21.51 9.65
CA LEU A 193 7.32 21.78 11.00
C LEU A 193 7.09 23.26 11.37
N PRO A 194 6.14 23.56 12.27
CA PRO A 194 5.94 24.91 12.81
C PRO A 194 7.13 25.39 13.64
N LYS A 195 7.34 26.70 13.73
CA LYS A 195 8.47 27.28 14.49
C LYS A 195 8.35 27.16 16.00
N ASP A 196 7.13 27.18 16.52
CA ASP A 196 6.82 27.35 17.94
C ASP A 196 6.04 26.16 18.54
N LYS A 197 6.01 25.02 17.85
CA LYS A 197 5.25 23.82 18.24
C LYS A 197 6.16 22.61 18.38
N ALA A 198 5.90 21.78 19.39
CA ALA A 198 6.55 20.49 19.61
C ALA A 198 5.79 19.35 18.92
N TYR A 199 5.33 19.60 17.69
CA TYR A 199 4.75 18.60 16.80
C TYR A 199 5.14 18.93 15.35
N PHE A 200 5.10 17.93 14.49
CA PHE A 200 5.06 18.15 13.04
C PHE A 200 3.75 17.60 12.48
N THR A 201 3.44 17.99 11.24
CA THR A 201 2.20 17.58 10.59
C THR A 201 2.45 16.95 9.24
N THR A 202 1.61 15.97 8.90
CA THR A 202 1.52 15.42 7.54
C THR A 202 0.14 15.77 7.00
N GLN A 203 0.09 16.64 5.98
CA GLN A 203 -1.14 17.00 5.28
C GLN A 203 -1.14 16.31 3.92
N SER A 204 -2.15 15.49 3.67
CA SER A 204 -2.32 14.84 2.36
C SER A 204 -3.22 15.67 1.47
N PHE A 205 -2.90 15.71 0.18
CA PHE A 205 -3.74 16.24 -0.89
C PHE A 205 -3.75 15.21 -2.02
N TRP A 206 -4.86 14.51 -2.18
CA TRP A 206 -5.00 13.41 -3.14
C TRP A 206 -6.16 13.71 -4.07
N TYR A 207 -5.96 13.57 -5.38
CA TYR A 207 -7.00 13.84 -6.36
C TYR A 207 -7.02 12.83 -7.50
N ASN A 208 -8.23 12.45 -7.91
CA ASN A 208 -8.48 11.63 -9.07
C ASN A 208 -8.62 12.52 -10.31
N ASN A 209 -7.67 12.44 -11.24
CA ASN A 209 -7.69 13.23 -12.47
C ASN A 209 -8.36 12.52 -13.65
N THR A 210 -8.97 11.35 -13.41
CA THR A 210 -9.56 10.51 -14.45
C THR A 210 -11.09 10.63 -14.52
N PRO A 211 -11.70 10.33 -15.67
CA PRO A 211 -13.16 10.29 -15.84
C PRO A 211 -13.82 9.06 -15.21
N THR A 212 -13.08 8.21 -14.50
CA THR A 212 -13.60 6.97 -13.94
C THR A 212 -13.31 6.89 -12.46
N GLU A 213 -14.13 6.11 -11.75
CA GLU A 213 -13.82 5.70 -10.39
C GLU A 213 -12.48 4.96 -10.32
N GLN A 214 -11.67 5.25 -9.28
CA GLN A 214 -10.40 4.56 -9.03
C GLN A 214 -10.42 3.87 -7.67
N PRO A 215 -9.61 2.81 -7.43
CA PRO A 215 -9.41 2.27 -6.09
C PRO A 215 -9.00 3.34 -5.06
N TYR A 216 -9.52 3.24 -3.83
CA TYR A 216 -9.21 4.16 -2.74
C TYR A 216 -8.59 3.42 -1.54
N TYR A 217 -7.28 3.48 -1.41
CA TYR A 217 -6.55 3.00 -0.25
C TYR A 217 -5.57 4.07 0.25
N HIS A 218 -5.62 4.38 1.54
CA HIS A 218 -4.61 5.22 2.18
C HIS A 218 -4.33 4.83 3.64
N TRP A 219 -3.04 4.59 3.93
CA TRP A 219 -2.51 4.32 5.27
C TRP A 219 -1.11 4.95 5.44
N MET A 220 -0.89 5.62 6.57
CA MET A 220 0.46 6.02 7.01
C MET A 220 1.00 4.92 7.92
N ASN A 221 2.15 4.34 7.58
CA ASN A 221 2.80 3.27 8.34
C ASN A 221 4.01 3.85 9.10
N VAL A 222 4.09 3.64 10.42
CA VAL A 222 5.16 4.17 11.28
C VAL A 222 5.88 3.02 11.97
N GLY A 223 7.19 2.94 11.79
CA GLY A 223 8.04 2.03 12.57
C GLY A 223 8.32 2.59 13.96
N LEU A 224 8.20 1.76 14.99
CA LEU A 224 8.50 2.10 16.39
C LEU A 224 9.39 1.03 17.05
N LYS A 225 10.29 1.47 17.92
CA LYS A 225 11.08 0.62 18.81
C LYS A 225 10.16 -0.22 19.71
N VAL A 226 10.49 -1.50 19.94
CA VAL A 226 9.69 -2.41 20.80
C VAL A 226 10.21 -2.59 22.23
N SER A 227 11.50 -2.38 22.50
CA SER A 227 12.02 -2.49 23.87
C SER A 227 11.66 -1.26 24.71
N GLY A 228 11.82 -1.37 26.04
CA GLY A 228 11.41 -0.31 26.99
C GLY A 228 9.97 -0.47 27.50
N ASN A 229 9.47 -1.71 27.58
CA ASN A 229 8.13 -2.05 28.02
C ASN A 229 7.04 -1.27 27.25
N LEU A 230 7.02 -1.47 25.93
CA LEU A 230 6.11 -0.77 25.03
C LEU A 230 4.63 -1.15 25.26
N GLU A 231 3.82 -0.14 25.56
CA GLU A 231 2.36 -0.18 25.55
C GLU A 231 1.78 0.57 24.35
N TYR A 232 0.83 -0.05 23.66
CA TYR A 232 -0.01 0.56 22.64
C TYR A 232 -1.23 1.22 23.29
N ILE A 233 -1.30 2.55 23.22
CA ILE A 233 -2.42 3.33 23.74
C ILE A 233 -3.41 3.58 22.62
N TYR A 234 -4.27 2.61 22.40
CA TYR A 234 -5.28 2.59 21.34
C TYR A 234 -6.68 2.51 21.95
N PRO A 235 -7.41 3.64 22.06
CA PRO A 235 -8.76 3.62 22.57
C PRO A 235 -9.67 2.81 21.63
N GLY A 236 -10.19 1.70 22.13
CA GLY A 236 -11.04 0.77 21.39
C GLY A 236 -11.62 -0.30 22.30
N THR A 237 -12.56 -1.09 21.77
CA THR A 237 -13.18 -2.23 22.46
C THR A 237 -13.04 -3.53 21.67
N LYS A 238 -12.67 -3.41 20.38
CA LYS A 238 -12.51 -4.52 19.45
C LYS A 238 -11.31 -4.25 18.54
N TYR A 239 -10.81 -5.29 17.88
CA TYR A 239 -9.95 -5.14 16.71
C TYR A 239 -10.46 -5.98 15.54
N ILE A 240 -10.14 -5.55 14.32
CA ILE A 240 -10.43 -6.27 13.06
C ILE A 240 -9.12 -6.88 12.56
N GLY A 241 -9.15 -8.14 12.13
CA GLY A 241 -8.04 -8.83 11.47
C GLY A 241 -7.91 -8.42 10.00
N HIS A 242 -7.02 -9.09 9.27
CA HIS A 242 -6.76 -8.77 7.86
C HIS A 242 -7.97 -9.06 6.96
N GLU A 243 -8.73 -10.12 7.26
CA GLU A 243 -9.82 -10.62 6.42
C GLU A 243 -11.20 -10.10 6.87
N GLY A 244 -11.22 -9.07 7.73
CA GLY A 244 -12.43 -8.44 8.25
C GLY A 244 -13.05 -9.17 9.46
N GLU A 245 -12.44 -10.25 9.97
CA GLU A 245 -12.83 -10.89 11.22
C GLU A 245 -12.59 -9.97 12.43
N TYR A 246 -13.40 -10.07 13.49
CA TYR A 246 -13.22 -9.21 14.68
C TYR A 246 -12.95 -10.03 15.94
N ASN A 247 -12.32 -9.38 16.92
CA ASN A 247 -12.05 -9.90 18.26
C ASN A 247 -12.11 -8.78 19.30
N ASP A 248 -12.03 -9.14 20.58
CA ASP A 248 -12.01 -8.18 21.69
C ASP A 248 -10.66 -7.46 21.83
N TRP A 249 -10.70 -6.22 22.31
CA TRP A 249 -9.52 -5.40 22.62
C TRP A 249 -9.71 -4.68 23.96
N PRO A 250 -8.66 -4.53 24.81
CA PRO A 250 -7.28 -4.99 24.62
C PRO A 250 -6.99 -6.36 25.26
N ILE A 251 -7.98 -7.02 25.86
CA ILE A 251 -7.79 -8.34 26.47
C ILE A 251 -8.10 -9.42 25.44
N ASN A 252 -7.13 -10.29 25.18
CA ASN A 252 -7.36 -11.46 24.36
C ASN A 252 -8.21 -12.48 25.14
N LYS A 253 -9.40 -12.79 24.63
CA LYS A 253 -10.36 -13.71 25.28
C LYS A 253 -9.86 -15.14 25.42
N GLU A 254 -8.99 -15.61 24.51
CA GLU A 254 -8.56 -17.01 24.47
C GLU A 254 -7.47 -17.30 25.51
N ASN A 255 -6.57 -16.36 25.77
CA ASN A 255 -5.43 -16.57 26.68
C ASN A 255 -5.35 -15.58 27.87
N GLY A 256 -6.28 -14.63 27.96
CA GLY A 256 -6.37 -13.65 29.05
C GLY A 256 -5.27 -12.58 29.06
N LYS A 257 -4.36 -12.57 28.07
CA LYS A 257 -3.26 -11.60 28.01
C LYS A 257 -3.78 -10.24 27.60
N ASN A 258 -3.23 -9.19 28.21
CA ASN A 258 -3.42 -7.82 27.75
C ASN A 258 -2.51 -7.57 26.54
N ILE A 259 -3.08 -7.64 25.33
CA ILE A 259 -2.35 -7.51 24.06
C ILE A 259 -2.04 -6.05 23.69
N SER A 260 -2.42 -5.07 24.53
CA SER A 260 -1.89 -3.70 24.42
C SER A 260 -0.40 -3.61 24.77
N PHE A 261 0.21 -4.62 25.39
CA PHE A 261 1.65 -4.64 25.65
C PHE A 261 2.37 -5.52 24.62
N TYR A 262 3.43 -5.01 23.99
CA TYR A 262 4.21 -5.77 22.99
C TYR A 262 4.65 -7.14 23.53
N ASN A 263 5.23 -7.18 24.73
CA ASN A 263 5.74 -8.40 25.35
C ASN A 263 4.67 -9.47 25.62
N ASN A 264 3.40 -9.09 25.69
CA ASN A 264 2.28 -10.01 25.89
C ASN A 264 1.80 -10.67 24.58
N ASN A 265 2.35 -10.27 23.43
CA ASN A 265 2.04 -10.85 22.12
C ASN A 265 2.90 -12.08 21.76
N ASN A 266 3.50 -12.72 22.78
CA ASN A 266 4.37 -13.88 22.67
C ASN A 266 3.60 -15.21 22.53
N PHE A 267 2.80 -15.33 21.48
CA PHE A 267 2.05 -16.55 21.12
C PHE A 267 1.68 -16.52 19.64
N GLY A 268 1.54 -17.66 18.98
CA GLY A 268 1.16 -17.73 17.56
C GLY A 268 2.12 -16.99 16.62
N THR A 269 1.60 -16.59 15.46
CA THR A 269 2.36 -15.95 14.38
C THR A 269 2.38 -14.41 14.52
N TYR A 270 2.52 -13.67 13.42
CA TYR A 270 2.40 -12.21 13.41
C TYR A 270 1.04 -11.71 13.93
N LYS A 271 0.97 -10.44 14.32
CA LYS A 271 -0.26 -9.77 14.77
C LYS A 271 -0.62 -8.64 13.84
N SER A 272 -1.92 -8.48 13.58
CA SER A 272 -2.47 -7.32 12.88
C SER A 272 -3.79 -6.93 13.53
N TYR A 273 -3.75 -5.89 14.35
CA TYR A 273 -4.89 -5.41 15.11
C TYR A 273 -5.36 -4.07 14.55
N HIS A 274 -6.44 -4.07 13.77
CA HIS A 274 -7.13 -2.84 13.40
C HIS A 274 -8.11 -2.44 14.51
N VAL A 275 -7.62 -1.71 15.51
CA VAL A 275 -8.36 -1.38 16.72
C VAL A 275 -9.47 -0.37 16.42
N PHE A 276 -10.69 -0.67 16.88
CA PHE A 276 -11.84 0.21 16.76
C PHE A 276 -12.82 0.02 17.94
N GLY A 277 -13.93 0.75 17.92
CA GLY A 277 -15.01 0.62 18.91
C GLY A 277 -15.09 1.79 19.89
N LYS A 278 -14.18 2.78 19.79
CA LYS A 278 -14.34 4.09 20.43
C LYS A 278 -14.23 5.24 19.42
N TYR A 279 -15.04 6.29 19.62
CA TYR A 279 -14.95 7.55 18.88
C TYR A 279 -13.80 8.36 19.44
N THR A 280 -12.66 8.30 18.76
CA THR A 280 -11.43 8.98 19.18
C THR A 280 -10.65 9.51 17.96
N ASN A 281 -9.94 10.61 18.20
CA ASN A 281 -9.08 11.32 17.26
C ASN A 281 -7.59 10.98 17.44
N PHE A 282 -7.22 10.11 18.39
CA PHE A 282 -5.82 9.81 18.66
C PHE A 282 -5.56 8.31 18.83
N PHE A 283 -4.29 7.97 18.68
CA PHE A 283 -3.68 6.79 19.28
C PHE A 283 -2.23 7.14 19.61
N GLY A 284 -1.58 6.30 20.40
CA GLY A 284 -0.18 6.50 20.73
C GLY A 284 0.47 5.26 21.29
N THR A 285 1.68 5.46 21.77
CA THR A 285 2.48 4.45 22.45
C THR A 285 3.17 5.06 23.67
N TYR A 286 3.49 4.22 24.65
CA TYR A 286 4.28 4.61 25.80
C TYR A 286 5.31 3.52 26.13
N TRP A 287 6.57 3.92 26.23
CA TRP A 287 7.69 3.11 26.71
C TRP A 287 7.84 3.40 28.21
N HIS A 288 7.33 2.49 29.04
CA HIS A 288 7.26 2.69 30.48
C HIS A 288 8.64 2.77 31.14
N ASP A 289 9.63 2.05 30.62
CA ASP A 289 11.01 2.08 31.14
C ASP A 289 11.72 3.39 30.77
N ASP A 290 11.38 3.96 29.61
CA ASP A 290 11.98 5.21 29.09
C ASP A 290 11.24 6.47 29.62
N ASP A 291 10.07 6.29 30.24
CA ASP A 291 9.16 7.36 30.66
C ASP A 291 8.78 8.32 29.52
N TYR A 292 8.51 7.72 28.36
CA TYR A 292 8.45 8.40 27.07
C TYR A 292 7.38 7.79 26.17
N GLY A 293 6.88 8.51 25.18
CA GLY A 293 5.83 8.04 24.29
C GLY A 293 5.68 8.88 23.04
N MET A 294 4.88 8.36 22.11
CA MET A 294 4.50 9.03 20.87
C MET A 294 2.98 9.15 20.81
N VAL A 295 2.51 10.29 20.31
CA VAL A 295 1.11 10.49 19.94
C VAL A 295 1.00 10.75 18.46
N ARG A 296 -0.01 10.12 17.88
CA ARG A 296 -0.58 10.47 16.60
C ARG A 296 -1.98 11.03 16.86
N TYR A 297 -2.25 12.24 16.40
CA TYR A 297 -3.57 12.86 16.42
C TYR A 297 -4.06 13.19 15.00
N GLY A 298 -5.34 12.98 14.73
CA GLY A 298 -6.02 13.40 13.50
C GLY A 298 -7.54 13.27 13.69
N ASN A 299 -8.33 14.15 13.09
CA ASN A 299 -9.78 14.09 13.27
C ASN A 299 -10.34 12.72 12.86
N HIS A 300 -11.44 12.30 13.49
CA HIS A 300 -12.01 10.97 13.26
C HIS A 300 -12.49 10.78 11.80
N ASP A 301 -13.06 11.82 11.20
CA ASP A 301 -13.47 11.86 9.79
C ASP A 301 -12.28 11.89 8.84
N ASP A 302 -11.15 12.47 9.25
CA ASP A 302 -9.89 12.41 8.51
C ASP A 302 -9.32 10.99 8.52
N LYS A 303 -9.29 10.32 9.67
CA LYS A 303 -8.54 9.06 9.86
C LYS A 303 -9.11 8.19 10.98
N ALA A 304 -10.16 7.46 10.66
CA ALA A 304 -10.82 6.55 11.59
C ALA A 304 -9.97 5.29 11.91
N GLY A 305 -9.23 4.78 10.92
CA GLY A 305 -8.49 3.52 10.98
C GLY A 305 -7.22 3.59 11.83
N LYS A 306 -7.01 2.57 12.66
CA LYS A 306 -5.85 2.46 13.58
C LYS A 306 -5.36 1.02 13.57
N LYS A 307 -4.14 0.77 13.11
CA LYS A 307 -3.57 -0.58 13.01
C LYS A 307 -2.32 -0.71 13.88
N ILE A 308 -2.13 -1.89 14.46
CA ILE A 308 -0.89 -2.34 15.06
C ILE A 308 -0.47 -3.60 14.30
N TRP A 309 0.78 -3.68 13.88
CA TRP A 309 1.34 -4.84 13.20
C TRP A 309 2.63 -5.28 13.88
N ILE A 310 2.81 -6.59 14.11
CA ILE A 310 3.94 -7.19 14.85
C ILE A 310 4.43 -8.45 14.11
N TRP A 311 5.74 -8.57 13.80
CA TRP A 311 6.37 -9.72 13.09
C TRP A 311 6.06 -11.10 13.72
N GLY A 312 5.85 -11.14 15.05
CA GLY A 312 5.77 -12.36 15.86
C GLY A 312 7.02 -12.50 16.73
N LEU A 313 6.86 -12.97 17.96
CA LEU A 313 7.94 -12.96 18.97
C LEU A 313 8.73 -14.30 19.04
N SER A 314 8.36 -15.29 18.23
CA SER A 314 9.18 -16.48 17.99
C SER A 314 10.28 -16.18 16.96
N ARG A 315 11.20 -17.13 16.70
CA ARG A 315 12.22 -16.94 15.66
C ARG A 315 11.61 -16.73 14.27
N GLN A 316 10.39 -17.20 14.02
CA GLN A 316 9.64 -16.94 12.78
C GLN A 316 9.52 -15.44 12.47
N GLY A 317 9.29 -14.59 13.48
CA GLY A 317 9.26 -13.13 13.31
C GLY A 317 10.60 -12.47 13.63
N MET A 318 11.30 -12.94 14.65
CA MET A 318 12.58 -12.34 15.08
C MET A 318 13.73 -12.54 14.09
N ILE A 319 13.60 -13.40 13.09
CA ILE A 319 14.57 -13.51 11.98
C ILE A 319 14.68 -12.21 11.16
N TRP A 320 13.62 -11.40 11.14
CA TRP A 320 13.57 -10.17 10.35
C TRP A 320 14.50 -9.05 10.86
N GLU A 321 14.92 -9.11 12.13
CA GLU A 321 15.94 -8.20 12.67
C GLU A 321 17.22 -8.26 11.81
N LYS A 322 17.71 -9.48 11.51
CA LYS A 322 18.86 -9.70 10.61
C LYS A 322 18.62 -9.14 9.21
N TYR A 323 17.40 -9.27 8.69
CA TYR A 323 17.11 -8.92 7.30
C TYR A 323 16.82 -7.43 7.10
N LEU A 324 16.39 -6.70 8.13
CA LEU A 324 15.92 -5.32 7.99
C LEU A 324 16.84 -4.28 8.62
N THR A 325 17.72 -4.68 9.54
CA THR A 325 18.73 -3.79 10.13
C THR A 325 20.05 -4.55 10.33
N ASP A 326 21.08 -3.83 10.76
CA ASP A 326 22.41 -4.35 11.07
C ASP A 326 22.73 -4.23 12.57
N THR A 327 22.34 -3.12 13.20
CA THR A 327 22.70 -2.79 14.59
C THR A 327 21.51 -2.38 15.44
N ASP A 328 20.37 -2.09 14.83
CA ASP A 328 19.17 -1.70 15.56
C ASP A 328 18.37 -2.95 15.98
N GLU A 329 17.52 -2.81 17.00
CA GLU A 329 16.70 -3.89 17.50
C GLU A 329 15.42 -4.09 16.69
N GLN A 330 14.65 -5.14 16.99
CA GLN A 330 13.33 -5.36 16.41
C GLN A 330 12.40 -4.14 16.58
N TYR A 331 11.49 -3.97 15.62
CA TYR A 331 10.52 -2.88 15.61
C TYR A 331 9.08 -3.41 15.43
N THR A 332 8.11 -2.52 15.66
CA THR A 332 6.68 -2.75 15.42
C THR A 332 6.14 -1.65 14.50
N GLU A 333 4.99 -1.89 13.89
CA GLU A 333 4.35 -0.94 13.00
C GLU A 333 3.02 -0.46 13.56
N VAL A 334 2.90 0.87 13.68
CA VAL A 334 1.63 1.53 14.02
C VAL A 334 1.16 2.32 12.81
N GLN A 335 -0.11 2.14 12.44
CA GLN A 335 -0.62 2.70 11.18
C GLN A 335 -1.92 3.47 11.35
N SER A 336 -2.09 4.48 10.50
CA SER A 336 -3.23 5.40 10.47
C SER A 336 -3.92 5.42 9.11
N GLY A 337 -5.18 5.00 9.07
CA GLY A 337 -5.93 4.76 7.84
C GLY A 337 -7.18 5.61 7.68
N ARG A 338 -7.59 5.84 6.43
CA ARG A 338 -8.91 6.41 6.09
C ARG A 338 -10.04 5.42 6.37
N LEU A 339 -9.78 4.14 6.14
CA LEU A 339 -10.74 3.03 6.32
C LEU A 339 -10.45 2.27 7.62
N PHE A 340 -11.43 1.51 8.11
CA PHE A 340 -11.28 0.73 9.36
C PHE A 340 -10.29 -0.43 9.24
N ASN A 341 -10.18 -1.05 8.06
CA ASN A 341 -9.24 -2.12 7.76
C ASN A 341 -8.63 -1.94 6.37
N GLN A 342 -7.76 -2.88 5.99
CA GLN A 342 -7.08 -2.91 4.70
C GLN A 342 -7.87 -3.68 3.64
N ASN A 343 -7.48 -3.51 2.37
CA ASN A 343 -8.14 -4.20 1.28
C ASN A 343 -7.79 -5.70 1.26
N ALA A 344 -8.76 -6.55 1.56
CA ALA A 344 -8.64 -8.01 1.50
C ALA A 344 -9.92 -8.64 0.93
N GLU A 345 -9.79 -9.78 0.25
CA GLU A 345 -10.90 -10.40 -0.50
C GLU A 345 -12.06 -10.77 0.41
N ARG A 346 -11.81 -11.36 1.59
CA ARG A 346 -12.89 -11.77 2.50
C ARG A 346 -13.63 -10.59 3.11
N SER A 347 -13.01 -9.40 3.16
CA SER A 347 -13.66 -8.18 3.66
C SER A 347 -14.94 -7.85 2.89
N THR A 348 -15.05 -8.26 1.63
CA THR A 348 -16.28 -8.25 0.79
C THR A 348 -17.51 -8.79 1.53
N PHE A 349 -17.31 -9.85 2.30
CA PHE A 349 -18.38 -10.57 3.01
C PHE A 349 -18.64 -10.02 4.42
N THR A 350 -17.91 -8.99 4.82
CA THR A 350 -18.03 -8.31 6.12
C THR A 350 -18.63 -6.91 5.94
N PRO A 351 -18.96 -6.18 7.03
CA PRO A 351 -19.35 -4.77 6.93
C PRO A 351 -18.23 -3.83 6.43
N PHE A 352 -16.96 -4.27 6.44
CA PHE A 352 -15.79 -3.45 6.14
C PHE A 352 -15.40 -3.52 4.66
N LYS A 353 -16.28 -3.00 3.79
CA LYS A 353 -16.11 -2.97 2.33
C LYS A 353 -15.17 -1.87 1.87
N HIS A 354 -14.62 -2.01 0.67
CA HIS A 354 -13.77 -1.00 0.03
C HIS A 354 -14.62 0.18 -0.46
N ILE A 355 -13.95 1.31 -0.71
CA ILE A 355 -14.57 2.48 -1.34
C ILE A 355 -13.81 2.81 -2.62
N ASN A 356 -14.48 3.52 -3.51
CA ASN A 356 -13.90 4.05 -4.75
C ASN A 356 -13.61 5.55 -4.60
N PHE A 357 -12.69 6.04 -5.41
CA PHE A 357 -12.36 7.45 -5.54
C PHE A 357 -13.13 8.00 -6.74
N ALA A 358 -14.16 8.80 -6.47
CA ALA A 358 -15.04 9.35 -7.49
C ALA A 358 -14.29 10.17 -8.56
N PRO A 359 -14.79 10.24 -9.82
CA PRO A 359 -14.16 11.00 -10.89
C PRO A 359 -13.95 12.47 -10.53
N TYR A 360 -12.77 13.03 -10.85
CA TYR A 360 -12.44 14.45 -10.60
C TYR A 360 -12.60 14.92 -9.15
N SER A 361 -12.64 13.99 -8.20
CA SER A 361 -12.76 14.29 -6.78
C SER A 361 -11.40 14.53 -6.15
N THR A 362 -11.40 15.25 -5.03
CA THR A 362 -10.19 15.65 -4.31
C THR A 362 -10.46 15.58 -2.82
N ASP A 363 -9.56 14.90 -2.11
CA ASP A 363 -9.60 14.76 -0.66
C ASP A 363 -8.36 15.38 -0.03
N THR A 364 -8.53 15.95 1.17
CA THR A 364 -7.45 16.51 1.96
C THR A 364 -7.69 16.20 3.44
N TRP A 365 -6.64 15.82 4.16
CA TRP A 365 -6.71 15.48 5.58
C TRP A 365 -5.38 15.73 6.28
N LYS A 366 -5.42 15.92 7.61
CA LYS A 366 -4.25 16.30 8.40
C LYS A 366 -3.98 15.37 9.59
N GLU A 367 -2.71 15.10 9.82
CA GLU A 367 -2.25 14.39 11.01
C GLU A 367 -1.16 15.17 11.74
N TYR A 368 -1.05 14.94 13.05
CA TYR A 368 -0.11 15.55 13.96
C TYR A 368 0.67 14.46 14.67
N TRP A 369 1.98 14.63 14.74
CA TRP A 369 2.91 13.66 15.30
C TRP A 369 3.78 14.35 16.34
N TYR A 370 3.77 13.84 17.57
CA TYR A 370 4.53 14.44 18.66
C TYR A 370 4.83 13.44 19.78
N VAL A 371 5.65 13.91 20.69
CA VAL A 371 6.15 13.13 21.81
C VAL A 371 5.39 13.49 23.08
N VAL A 372 5.26 12.50 23.96
CA VAL A 372 4.79 12.69 25.33
C VAL A 372 5.87 12.16 26.26
N ASN A 373 6.25 12.93 27.27
CA ASN A 373 7.28 12.54 28.22
C ASN A 373 6.75 12.65 29.65
N LYS A 374 7.20 11.78 30.55
CA LYS A 374 6.91 11.83 31.99
C LYS A 374 5.43 11.93 32.36
N THR A 375 4.53 11.35 31.55
CA THR A 375 3.09 11.28 31.84
C THR A 375 2.64 9.91 32.32
N LYS A 376 3.52 8.89 32.28
CA LYS A 376 3.24 7.50 32.68
C LYS A 376 2.06 6.87 31.90
N GLY A 377 1.95 7.18 30.61
CA GLY A 377 0.82 6.82 29.74
C GLY A 377 0.04 8.03 29.26
N MET A 378 -1.15 7.79 28.70
CA MET A 378 -2.11 8.83 28.28
C MET A 378 -3.52 8.26 28.23
N VAL A 379 -4.53 9.09 28.51
CA VAL A 379 -5.95 8.75 28.38
C VAL A 379 -6.66 9.58 27.31
N GLU A 380 -6.10 10.74 26.95
CA GLU A 380 -6.62 11.64 25.92
C GLU A 380 -5.49 12.46 25.30
N ALA A 381 -5.63 12.84 24.03
CA ALA A 381 -4.66 13.70 23.36
C ALA A 381 -5.31 14.62 22.31
N SER A 382 -4.74 15.80 22.14
CA SER A 382 -5.17 16.78 21.14
C SER A 382 -3.98 17.55 20.56
N VAL A 383 -4.23 18.41 19.58
CA VAL A 383 -3.21 19.32 19.03
C VAL A 383 -2.54 20.21 20.08
N TYR A 384 -3.08 20.27 21.31
CA TYR A 384 -2.55 21.06 22.43
C TYR A 384 -1.61 20.27 23.36
N GLY A 385 -1.76 18.95 23.43
CA GLY A 385 -0.98 18.10 24.33
C GLY A 385 -1.62 16.75 24.61
N ALA A 386 -0.99 15.97 25.48
CA ALA A 386 -1.51 14.70 25.97
C ALA A 386 -1.78 14.76 27.47
N LEU A 387 -2.93 14.22 27.89
CA LEU A 387 -3.37 14.09 29.27
C LEU A 387 -3.24 12.63 29.71
N ASN A 388 -2.73 12.41 30.92
CA ASN A 388 -2.87 11.16 31.62
C ASN A 388 -3.49 11.36 33.00
N MET A 389 -4.27 10.38 33.42
CA MET A 389 -4.98 10.36 34.69
C MET A 389 -4.69 9.04 35.38
N ILE A 390 -4.17 9.06 36.61
CA ILE A 390 -3.86 7.84 37.36
C ILE A 390 -4.57 7.89 38.71
N GLN A 391 -5.44 6.91 38.94
CA GLN A 391 -6.06 6.63 40.23
C GLN A 391 -5.07 5.89 41.13
N GLN A 392 -4.75 6.45 42.30
CA GLN A 392 -3.98 5.78 43.36
C GLN A 392 -4.57 6.12 44.71
N ASP A 393 -5.16 5.12 45.38
CA ASP A 393 -5.85 5.27 46.66
C ASP A 393 -6.93 6.39 46.61
N GLU A 394 -6.89 7.36 47.52
CA GLU A 394 -7.79 8.53 47.56
C GLU A 394 -7.35 9.69 46.64
N TRP A 395 -6.37 9.47 45.76
CA TRP A 395 -5.81 10.53 44.91
C TRP A 395 -5.95 10.22 43.43
N LEU A 396 -6.37 11.25 42.69
CA LEU A 396 -6.35 11.29 41.25
C LEU A 396 -5.16 12.16 40.81
N LYS A 397 -4.13 11.51 40.26
CA LYS A 397 -2.96 12.18 39.68
C LYS A 397 -3.27 12.66 38.28
N VAL A 398 -2.94 13.92 38.02
CA VAL A 398 -3.19 14.63 36.76
C VAL A 398 -1.83 14.94 36.15
N MET A 399 -1.59 14.48 34.92
CA MET A 399 -0.36 14.77 34.19
C MET A 399 -0.69 15.28 32.80
N PHE A 400 -0.10 16.39 32.40
CA PHE A 400 -0.34 16.98 31.10
C PHE A 400 0.98 17.43 30.44
N CYS A 401 1.21 16.95 29.22
CA CYS A 401 2.37 17.31 28.40
C CYS A 401 1.91 18.25 27.27
N PRO A 402 2.20 19.57 27.35
CA PRO A 402 1.84 20.52 26.31
C PRO A 402 2.77 20.39 25.10
N VAL A 403 2.22 20.45 23.89
CA VAL A 403 3.01 20.52 22.64
C VAL A 403 2.95 21.89 21.96
N GLN A 404 2.27 22.83 22.60
CA GLN A 404 2.25 24.24 22.25
C GLN A 404 1.97 25.08 23.50
N GLN A 405 2.09 26.40 23.39
CA GLN A 405 1.79 27.31 24.49
C GLN A 405 0.36 27.09 25.02
N ILE A 406 0.23 26.96 26.34
CA ILE A 406 -1.06 26.87 27.06
C ILE A 406 -1.17 28.04 28.02
N ASN A 407 -2.36 28.64 28.09
CA ASN A 407 -2.70 29.69 29.05
C ASN A 407 -4.18 29.58 29.42
N ASP A 408 -4.56 28.46 30.03
CA ASP A 408 -5.95 28.03 30.16
C ASP A 408 -6.19 27.30 31.49
N ALA A 409 -7.45 27.27 31.93
CA ALA A 409 -7.85 26.47 33.08
C ALA A 409 -7.93 24.97 32.74
N LEU A 410 -7.38 24.13 33.62
CA LEU A 410 -7.65 22.70 33.70
C LEU A 410 -8.65 22.45 34.83
N GLU A 411 -9.79 21.85 34.49
CA GLU A 411 -10.87 21.54 35.43
C GLU A 411 -11.15 20.04 35.48
N ILE A 412 -11.41 19.52 36.69
CA ILE A 412 -11.90 18.16 36.91
C ILE A 412 -13.26 18.23 37.58
N LYS A 413 -14.24 17.53 37.01
CA LYS A 413 -15.63 17.50 37.47
C LYS A 413 -16.08 16.08 37.79
N VAL A 414 -16.91 15.94 38.81
CA VAL A 414 -17.69 14.72 39.10
C VAL A 414 -19.16 15.11 39.05
N GLY A 415 -19.90 14.56 38.08
CA GLY A 415 -21.17 15.17 37.65
C GLY A 415 -20.96 16.62 37.24
N ASP A 416 -21.80 17.53 37.74
CA ASP A 416 -21.67 18.98 37.48
C ASP A 416 -20.73 19.71 38.45
N LYS A 417 -20.20 19.01 39.47
CA LYS A 417 -19.38 19.62 40.53
C LYS A 417 -17.91 19.64 40.13
N ILE A 418 -17.32 20.83 40.04
CA ILE A 418 -15.87 21.01 39.92
C ILE A 418 -15.21 20.61 41.25
N ILE A 419 -14.34 19.60 41.21
CA ILE A 419 -13.54 19.14 42.36
C ILE A 419 -12.09 19.67 42.30
N TYR A 420 -11.65 20.11 41.13
CA TYR A 420 -10.33 20.69 40.90
C TYR A 420 -10.39 21.73 39.78
N SER A 421 -9.72 22.88 39.95
CA SER A 421 -9.53 23.87 38.90
C SER A 421 -8.19 24.57 39.11
N LYS A 422 -7.38 24.64 38.04
CA LYS A 422 -6.08 25.33 38.07
C LYS A 422 -5.80 26.00 36.74
N HIS A 423 -5.40 27.27 36.80
CA HIS A 423 -4.93 27.99 35.61
C HIS A 423 -3.51 27.56 35.27
N LEU A 424 -3.30 27.05 34.06
CA LEU A 424 -2.03 26.58 33.55
C LEU A 424 -1.44 27.62 32.59
N SER A 425 -0.19 28.02 32.83
CA SER A 425 0.62 28.79 31.88
C SER A 425 1.88 27.98 31.59
N LEU A 426 1.89 27.25 30.46
CA LEU A 426 2.92 26.27 30.14
C LEU A 426 3.51 26.55 28.76
N ALA A 427 4.83 26.49 28.66
CA ALA A 427 5.55 26.42 27.39
C ALA A 427 5.55 24.98 26.84
N PRO A 428 5.78 24.78 25.53
CA PRO A 428 5.83 23.44 24.95
C PRO A 428 6.87 22.56 25.65
N THR A 429 6.55 21.27 25.84
CA THR A 429 7.37 20.24 26.52
C THR A 429 7.64 20.47 28.02
N ILE A 430 7.05 21.50 28.62
CA ILE A 430 7.09 21.75 30.07
C ILE A 430 5.85 21.16 30.72
N ASN A 431 6.01 19.96 31.28
CA ASN A 431 4.89 19.20 31.81
C ASN A 431 4.28 19.81 33.05
N PHE A 432 2.99 19.53 33.21
CA PHE A 432 2.23 19.77 34.42
C PHE A 432 1.95 18.45 35.14
N THR A 433 2.11 18.45 36.46
CA THR A 433 1.72 17.32 37.32
C THR A 433 1.14 17.86 38.61
N ASP A 434 0.00 17.33 39.02
CA ASP A 434 -0.65 17.64 40.29
C ASP A 434 -1.53 16.46 40.73
N SER A 435 -2.14 16.56 41.90
CA SER A 435 -3.05 15.54 42.41
C SER A 435 -4.23 16.17 43.15
N VAL A 436 -5.41 15.59 42.99
CA VAL A 436 -6.61 15.98 43.72
C VAL A 436 -7.19 14.78 44.48
N LYS A 437 -7.78 15.03 45.65
CA LYS A 437 -8.53 13.99 46.35
C LYS A 437 -9.75 13.57 45.54
N TYR A 438 -9.91 12.27 45.35
CA TYR A 438 -11.04 11.70 44.61
C TYR A 438 -11.30 10.28 45.12
N ASN A 439 -12.57 9.95 45.33
CA ASN A 439 -13.00 8.61 45.72
C ASN A 439 -13.79 8.00 44.54
N GLU A 440 -13.37 6.81 44.10
CA GLU A 440 -13.99 6.08 42.97
C GLU A 440 -15.50 5.84 43.15
N ASN A 441 -15.97 5.75 44.39
CA ASN A 441 -17.40 5.60 44.71
C ASN A 441 -18.23 6.84 44.38
N GLN A 442 -17.59 7.99 44.08
CA GLN A 442 -18.28 9.21 43.65
C GLN A 442 -18.74 9.15 42.18
N GLY A 443 -18.37 8.10 41.44
CA GLY A 443 -18.70 7.92 40.03
C GLY A 443 -17.68 8.54 39.08
N ALA A 444 -17.92 8.44 37.78
CA ALA A 444 -16.99 8.89 36.75
C ALA A 444 -16.69 10.40 36.83
N TYR A 445 -15.44 10.76 36.53
CA TYR A 445 -14.99 12.15 36.44
C TYR A 445 -14.77 12.55 34.98
N SER A 446 -14.83 13.86 34.72
CA SER A 446 -14.43 14.45 33.45
C SER A 446 -13.34 15.49 33.67
N VAL A 447 -12.47 15.64 32.67
CA VAL A 447 -11.38 16.61 32.66
C VAL A 447 -11.52 17.49 31.43
N SER A 448 -11.38 18.81 31.59
CA SER A 448 -11.37 19.75 30.48
C SER A 448 -10.18 20.71 30.59
N LEU A 449 -9.56 21.03 29.45
CA LEU A 449 -8.56 22.08 29.32
C LEU A 449 -9.10 23.19 28.41
N GLY A 450 -9.13 24.43 28.91
CA GLY A 450 -9.64 25.57 28.14
C GLY A 450 -11.08 25.39 27.64
N GLY A 451 -11.88 24.60 28.37
CA GLY A 451 -13.27 24.22 28.04
C GLY A 451 -13.42 23.22 26.88
N VAL A 452 -12.67 23.39 25.79
CA VAL A 452 -12.83 22.59 24.55
C VAL A 452 -11.53 22.15 23.90
N LYS A 453 -10.36 22.57 24.41
CA LYS A 453 -9.06 22.22 23.79
C LYS A 453 -8.69 20.76 23.99
N LEU A 454 -9.14 20.17 25.09
CA LEU A 454 -9.03 18.75 25.41
C LEU A 454 -10.15 18.41 26.39
N ASN A 455 -10.88 17.32 26.14
CA ASN A 455 -11.95 16.83 27.00
C ASN A 455 -11.82 15.32 27.15
N TYR A 456 -11.84 14.84 28.40
CA TYR A 456 -11.76 13.43 28.76
C TYR A 456 -12.87 13.07 29.73
N SER A 457 -13.39 11.84 29.63
CA SER A 457 -14.33 11.26 30.59
C SER A 457 -13.85 9.87 30.99
N SER A 458 -13.83 9.59 32.30
CA SER A 458 -13.43 8.29 32.84
C SER A 458 -14.55 7.25 32.81
N ALA A 459 -15.74 7.60 32.32
CA ALA A 459 -16.87 6.68 32.26
C ALA A 459 -16.57 5.53 31.26
N PRO A 460 -16.72 4.25 31.65
CA PRO A 460 -16.39 3.11 30.78
C PRO A 460 -17.11 3.14 29.42
N GLU A 461 -18.36 3.58 29.42
CA GLU A 461 -19.24 3.74 28.26
C GLU A 461 -18.93 4.98 27.40
N SER A 462 -18.05 5.88 27.88
CA SER A 462 -17.71 7.09 27.14
C SER A 462 -17.08 6.75 25.79
N ASN A 463 -17.60 7.42 24.76
CA ASN A 463 -17.19 7.30 23.37
C ASN A 463 -17.31 5.88 22.78
N VAL A 464 -17.94 4.92 23.46
CA VAL A 464 -18.12 3.56 22.93
C VAL A 464 -19.06 3.58 21.74
N LEU A 465 -18.63 3.00 20.63
CA LEU A 465 -19.40 2.90 19.40
C LEU A 465 -20.23 1.62 19.39
N SER A 466 -21.48 1.73 18.94
CA SER A 466 -22.40 0.61 18.69
C SER A 466 -22.43 0.19 17.20
N ARG A 467 -21.35 0.43 16.45
CA ARG A 467 -21.25 0.07 15.03
C ARG A 467 -21.30 -1.46 14.84
N PRO A 468 -22.02 -1.97 13.83
CA PRO A 468 -21.99 -3.39 13.47
C PRO A 468 -20.58 -3.86 13.08
N VAL A 469 -20.27 -5.10 13.46
CA VAL A 469 -18.93 -5.71 13.26
C VAL A 469 -19.01 -7.01 12.48
N GLU A 470 -20.22 -7.50 12.24
CA GLU A 470 -20.54 -8.68 11.45
C GLU A 470 -21.65 -8.35 10.46
N SER A 471 -21.61 -9.02 9.32
CA SER A 471 -22.72 -9.05 8.38
C SER A 471 -23.83 -9.96 8.91
N PRO A 472 -25.12 -9.69 8.64
CA PRO A 472 -26.20 -10.61 8.95
C PRO A 472 -25.95 -12.01 8.36
N SER A 473 -26.13 -13.07 9.18
CA SER A 473 -25.95 -14.46 8.74
C SER A 473 -26.96 -14.91 7.69
N THR A 474 -28.02 -14.13 7.48
CA THR A 474 -29.07 -14.36 6.48
C THR A 474 -28.73 -13.85 5.09
N ILE A 475 -27.63 -13.11 4.90
CA ILE A 475 -27.24 -12.64 3.57
C ILE A 475 -26.94 -13.83 2.65
N ASN A 476 -27.62 -13.85 1.50
CA ASN A 476 -27.31 -14.77 0.42
C ASN A 476 -26.44 -14.04 -0.64
N TRP A 477 -25.15 -14.32 -0.63
CA TRP A 477 -24.18 -13.75 -1.57
C TRP A 477 -24.34 -14.21 -3.03
N LYS A 478 -25.32 -15.08 -3.32
CA LYS A 478 -25.63 -15.56 -4.67
C LYS A 478 -26.86 -14.90 -5.28
N THR A 479 -27.45 -13.88 -4.65
CA THR A 479 -28.49 -13.05 -5.28
C THR A 479 -27.87 -12.10 -6.30
N ALA A 480 -28.70 -11.45 -7.13
CA ALA A 480 -28.24 -10.41 -8.05
C ALA A 480 -27.46 -9.30 -7.33
N GLU A 481 -27.97 -8.81 -6.20
CA GLU A 481 -27.28 -7.83 -5.34
C GLU A 481 -25.98 -8.38 -4.76
N GLY A 482 -26.00 -9.61 -4.21
CA GLY A 482 -24.81 -10.22 -3.61
C GLY A 482 -23.66 -10.41 -4.60
N LEU A 483 -23.98 -10.78 -5.85
CA LEU A 483 -23.01 -10.91 -6.94
C LEU A 483 -22.55 -9.54 -7.46
N TYR A 484 -23.44 -8.55 -7.55
CA TYR A 484 -23.07 -7.17 -7.87
C TYR A 484 -22.06 -6.60 -6.86
N VAL A 485 -22.31 -6.79 -5.56
CA VAL A 485 -21.41 -6.32 -4.50
C VAL A 485 -20.03 -6.96 -4.66
N GLN A 486 -19.95 -8.28 -4.90
CA GLN A 486 -18.68 -8.94 -5.20
C GLN A 486 -17.99 -8.35 -6.44
N GLY A 487 -18.73 -8.12 -7.52
CA GLY A 487 -18.19 -7.51 -8.74
C GLY A 487 -17.64 -6.10 -8.51
N LYS A 488 -18.36 -5.27 -7.75
CA LYS A 488 -17.92 -3.94 -7.34
C LYS A 488 -16.64 -4.00 -6.49
N GLU A 489 -16.60 -4.85 -5.46
CA GLU A 489 -15.42 -5.00 -4.59
C GLU A 489 -14.20 -5.55 -5.35
N TYR A 490 -14.40 -6.39 -6.37
CA TYR A 490 -13.32 -6.83 -7.25
C TYR A 490 -12.78 -5.69 -8.12
N MET A 491 -13.64 -4.80 -8.66
CA MET A 491 -13.16 -3.61 -9.37
C MET A 491 -12.33 -2.68 -8.48
N ASP A 492 -12.74 -2.50 -7.22
CA ASP A 492 -12.03 -1.65 -6.25
C ASP A 492 -10.66 -2.23 -5.83
N GLN A 493 -10.38 -3.48 -6.22
CA GLN A 493 -9.10 -4.16 -6.04
C GLN A 493 -8.35 -4.38 -7.38
N LYS A 494 -8.83 -3.78 -8.49
CA LYS A 494 -8.35 -4.00 -9.87
C LYS A 494 -8.40 -5.46 -10.34
N LEU A 495 -9.32 -6.26 -9.81
CA LEU A 495 -9.56 -7.65 -10.20
C LEU A 495 -10.63 -7.71 -11.29
N TYR A 496 -10.36 -7.08 -12.44
CA TYR A 496 -11.37 -6.81 -13.49
C TYR A 496 -11.99 -8.07 -14.09
N ALA A 497 -11.23 -9.14 -14.31
CA ALA A 497 -11.76 -10.40 -14.83
C ALA A 497 -12.77 -11.04 -13.84
N GLN A 498 -12.43 -11.10 -12.55
CA GLN A 498 -13.35 -11.59 -11.53
C GLN A 498 -14.57 -10.67 -11.36
N ALA A 499 -14.37 -9.35 -11.51
CA ALA A 499 -15.48 -8.41 -11.51
C ALA A 499 -16.46 -8.69 -12.66
N GLU A 500 -15.95 -8.95 -13.87
CA GLU A 500 -16.77 -9.28 -15.03
C GLU A 500 -17.61 -10.53 -14.79
N ASP A 501 -16.99 -11.60 -14.28
CA ASP A 501 -17.67 -12.86 -13.95
C ASP A 501 -18.83 -12.65 -12.98
N MET A 502 -18.61 -11.87 -11.92
CA MET A 502 -19.64 -11.61 -10.90
C MET A 502 -20.74 -10.68 -11.40
N LEU A 503 -20.41 -9.64 -12.17
CA LEU A 503 -21.39 -8.72 -12.75
C LEU A 503 -22.26 -9.41 -13.82
N MET A 504 -21.66 -10.26 -14.66
CA MET A 504 -22.41 -11.09 -15.60
C MET A 504 -23.33 -12.08 -14.87
N ALA A 505 -22.84 -12.72 -13.79
CA ALA A 505 -23.67 -13.62 -12.99
C ALA A 505 -24.84 -12.89 -12.32
N SER A 506 -24.64 -11.66 -11.85
CA SER A 506 -25.70 -10.78 -11.33
C SER A 506 -26.77 -10.50 -12.39
N LEU A 507 -26.36 -10.03 -13.57
CA LEU A 507 -27.26 -9.72 -14.70
C LEU A 507 -27.95 -10.95 -15.29
N LYS A 508 -27.39 -12.15 -15.10
CA LYS A 508 -28.05 -13.40 -15.48
C LYS A 508 -29.22 -13.74 -14.55
N LEU A 509 -29.13 -13.39 -13.26
CA LEU A 509 -30.20 -13.60 -12.29
C LEU A 509 -31.28 -12.53 -12.40
N ASP A 510 -30.88 -11.27 -12.58
CA ASP A 510 -31.77 -10.16 -12.87
C ASP A 510 -31.15 -9.25 -13.92
N SER A 511 -31.63 -9.41 -15.16
CA SER A 511 -31.11 -8.66 -16.30
C SER A 511 -31.40 -7.16 -16.26
N ASN A 512 -32.30 -6.71 -15.38
CA ASN A 512 -32.64 -5.31 -15.17
C ASN A 512 -32.07 -4.76 -13.85
N TYR A 513 -31.16 -5.49 -13.18
CA TYR A 513 -30.55 -5.01 -11.95
C TYR A 513 -29.66 -3.78 -12.23
N LEU A 514 -30.22 -2.59 -12.01
CA LEU A 514 -29.67 -1.30 -12.42
C LEU A 514 -28.21 -1.08 -11.95
N PRO A 515 -27.82 -1.36 -10.69
CA PRO A 515 -26.43 -1.18 -10.26
C PRO A 515 -25.43 -2.04 -11.03
N ALA A 516 -25.78 -3.29 -11.36
CA ALA A 516 -24.92 -4.15 -12.16
C ALA A 516 -24.83 -3.70 -13.63
N LEU A 517 -25.92 -3.19 -14.21
CA LEU A 517 -25.89 -2.61 -15.57
C LEU A 517 -24.91 -1.44 -15.65
N VAL A 518 -24.97 -0.52 -14.69
CA VAL A 518 -24.07 0.64 -14.65
C VAL A 518 -22.63 0.22 -14.40
N LYS A 519 -22.38 -0.66 -13.41
CA LYS A 519 -21.02 -1.08 -13.08
C LYS A 519 -20.38 -1.92 -14.19
N MET A 520 -21.15 -2.76 -14.88
CA MET A 520 -20.70 -3.49 -16.07
C MET A 520 -20.43 -2.53 -17.25
N SER A 521 -21.25 -1.48 -17.42
CA SER A 521 -20.98 -0.43 -18.42
C SER A 521 -19.64 0.29 -18.15
N SER A 522 -19.37 0.63 -16.89
CA SER A 522 -18.07 1.18 -16.45
C SER A 522 -16.90 0.24 -16.74
N LEU A 523 -17.06 -1.06 -16.45
CA LEU A 523 -16.05 -2.08 -16.76
C LEU A 523 -15.79 -2.21 -18.27
N LEU A 524 -16.84 -2.22 -19.09
CA LEU A 524 -16.70 -2.26 -20.54
C LEU A 524 -16.07 -0.98 -21.11
N TYR A 525 -16.34 0.18 -20.52
CA TYR A 525 -15.62 1.42 -20.85
C TYR A 525 -14.12 1.27 -20.54
N HIS A 526 -13.77 0.75 -19.36
CA HIS A 526 -12.37 0.45 -19.02
C HIS A 526 -11.74 -0.50 -20.05
N ASN A 527 -12.45 -1.56 -20.44
CA ASN A 527 -12.00 -2.56 -21.41
C ASN A 527 -11.95 -2.05 -22.87
N HIS A 528 -12.18 -0.76 -23.13
CA HIS A 528 -12.21 -0.18 -24.48
C HIS A 528 -13.30 -0.82 -25.40
N GLU A 529 -14.43 -1.20 -24.80
CA GLU A 529 -15.59 -1.83 -25.46
C GLU A 529 -16.80 -0.87 -25.49
N TYR A 530 -16.56 0.35 -25.97
CA TYR A 530 -17.50 1.48 -25.85
C TYR A 530 -18.89 1.20 -26.42
N THR A 531 -18.98 0.51 -27.57
CA THR A 531 -20.27 0.17 -28.18
C THR A 531 -21.09 -0.78 -27.28
N LYS A 532 -20.44 -1.78 -26.66
CA LYS A 532 -21.12 -2.70 -25.73
C LYS A 532 -21.49 -1.99 -24.43
N ALA A 533 -20.61 -1.12 -23.93
CA ALA A 533 -20.87 -0.28 -22.76
C ALA A 533 -22.11 0.60 -22.97
N LEU A 534 -22.22 1.24 -24.15
CA LEU A 534 -23.34 2.11 -24.50
C LEU A 534 -24.69 1.39 -24.46
N VAL A 535 -24.73 0.14 -24.91
CA VAL A 535 -25.96 -0.69 -24.85
C VAL A 535 -26.43 -0.87 -23.39
N LEU A 536 -25.51 -1.15 -22.47
CA LEU A 536 -25.85 -1.31 -21.05
C LEU A 536 -26.22 0.02 -20.39
N ALA A 537 -25.52 1.11 -20.72
CA ALA A 537 -25.85 2.45 -20.23
C ALA A 537 -27.24 2.89 -20.69
N LYS A 538 -27.59 2.72 -21.97
CA LYS A 538 -28.93 3.01 -22.50
C LYS A 538 -30.01 2.16 -21.83
N ARG A 539 -29.72 0.88 -21.57
CA ARG A 539 -30.63 0.02 -20.83
C ARG A 539 -30.84 0.50 -19.39
N ALA A 540 -29.78 0.89 -18.69
CA ALA A 540 -29.89 1.48 -17.35
C ALA A 540 -30.77 2.75 -17.35
N LEU A 541 -30.58 3.66 -18.32
CA LEU A 541 -31.39 4.87 -18.45
C LEU A 541 -32.85 4.63 -18.86
N SER A 542 -33.13 3.50 -19.51
CA SER A 542 -34.51 3.10 -19.80
C SER A 542 -35.28 2.63 -18.55
N ILE A 543 -34.56 2.25 -17.50
CA ILE A 543 -35.13 1.85 -16.20
C ILE A 543 -35.27 3.10 -15.31
N ASP A 544 -34.21 3.92 -15.25
CA ASP A 544 -34.21 5.18 -14.52
C ASP A 544 -33.38 6.23 -15.29
N THR A 545 -34.10 7.09 -16.01
CA THR A 545 -33.51 8.14 -16.85
C THR A 545 -32.76 9.20 -16.03
N HIS A 546 -33.06 9.35 -14.73
CA HIS A 546 -32.38 10.35 -13.89
C HIS A 546 -31.30 9.73 -12.99
N ASN A 547 -30.97 8.44 -13.19
CA ASN A 547 -29.91 7.80 -12.44
C ASN A 547 -28.55 8.47 -12.73
N GLY A 548 -27.91 9.02 -11.69
CA GLY A 548 -26.72 9.85 -11.84
C GLY A 548 -25.51 9.12 -12.43
N SER A 549 -25.20 7.91 -11.93
CA SER A 549 -24.07 7.13 -12.42
C SER A 549 -24.32 6.61 -13.84
N ALA A 550 -25.54 6.16 -14.15
CA ALA A 550 -25.91 5.75 -15.51
C ALA A 550 -25.72 6.89 -16.53
N ASN A 551 -26.19 8.10 -16.22
CA ASN A 551 -26.02 9.29 -17.06
C ASN A 551 -24.55 9.70 -17.20
N TYR A 552 -23.78 9.63 -16.11
CA TYR A 552 -22.36 9.96 -16.16
C TYR A 552 -21.59 9.01 -17.08
N TYR A 553 -21.78 7.69 -16.91
CA TYR A 553 -21.13 6.70 -17.79
C TYR A 553 -21.66 6.79 -19.22
N TYR A 554 -22.95 7.06 -19.43
CA TYR A 554 -23.50 7.37 -20.75
C TYR A 554 -22.76 8.54 -21.41
N GLY A 555 -22.49 9.61 -20.66
CA GLY A 555 -21.73 10.78 -21.10
C GLY A 555 -20.32 10.42 -21.56
N ILE A 556 -19.51 9.77 -20.71
CA ILE A 556 -18.11 9.45 -21.04
C ILE A 556 -18.00 8.44 -22.19
N ILE A 557 -18.94 7.50 -22.31
CA ILE A 557 -18.97 6.51 -23.39
C ILE A 557 -19.29 7.18 -24.73
N ASN A 558 -20.30 8.05 -24.78
CA ASN A 558 -20.63 8.78 -26.00
C ASN A 558 -19.51 9.75 -26.40
N ALA A 559 -18.83 10.38 -25.43
CA ALA A 559 -17.66 11.21 -25.71
C ALA A 559 -16.55 10.39 -26.38
N ALA A 560 -16.24 9.20 -25.88
CA ALA A 560 -15.25 8.29 -26.46
C ALA A 560 -15.65 7.80 -27.88
N LEU A 561 -16.95 7.66 -28.15
CA LEU A 561 -17.46 7.33 -29.49
C LEU A 561 -17.57 8.54 -30.44
N GLY A 562 -17.25 9.75 -29.98
CA GLY A 562 -17.39 10.99 -30.75
C GLY A 562 -18.84 11.47 -30.93
N ILE A 563 -19.80 10.92 -30.17
CA ILE A 563 -21.22 11.30 -30.21
C ILE A 563 -21.44 12.44 -29.20
N ILE A 564 -20.95 13.64 -29.55
CA ILE A 564 -20.80 14.77 -28.60
C ILE A 564 -22.13 15.29 -28.04
N VAL A 565 -23.21 15.28 -28.82
CA VAL A 565 -24.52 15.78 -28.36
C VAL A 565 -25.07 14.89 -27.23
N ASP A 566 -25.09 13.57 -27.43
CA ASP A 566 -25.51 12.60 -26.43
C ASP A 566 -24.58 12.63 -25.20
N ALA A 567 -23.29 12.88 -25.40
CA ALA A 567 -22.34 13.04 -24.31
C ALA A 567 -22.72 14.22 -23.40
N LYS A 568 -23.00 15.38 -23.99
CA LYS A 568 -23.44 16.59 -23.25
C LYS A 568 -24.74 16.36 -22.49
N ASP A 569 -25.73 15.75 -23.13
CA ASP A 569 -27.01 15.40 -22.48
C ASP A 569 -26.80 14.50 -21.26
N GLY A 570 -26.01 13.42 -21.41
CA GLY A 570 -25.66 12.55 -20.29
C GLY A 570 -24.99 13.30 -19.14
N PHE A 571 -24.03 14.18 -19.44
CA PHE A 571 -23.38 14.97 -18.40
C PHE A 571 -24.32 15.99 -17.76
N ASP A 572 -25.15 16.71 -18.52
CA ASP A 572 -26.11 17.67 -17.99
C ASP A 572 -27.04 16.99 -16.98
N LEU A 573 -27.54 15.79 -17.27
CA LEU A 573 -28.40 15.01 -16.38
C LEU A 573 -27.63 14.45 -15.17
N ALA A 574 -26.37 14.04 -15.35
CA ALA A 574 -25.51 13.57 -14.26
C ALA A 574 -25.24 14.65 -13.20
N THR A 575 -25.38 15.95 -13.53
CA THR A 575 -25.21 17.06 -12.57
C THR A 575 -26.26 17.08 -11.45
N LEU A 576 -27.35 16.33 -11.59
CA LEU A 576 -28.34 16.17 -10.53
C LEU A 576 -27.83 15.31 -9.37
N SER A 577 -26.78 14.50 -9.57
CA SER A 577 -26.17 13.66 -8.53
C SER A 577 -25.03 14.38 -7.78
N ALA A 578 -25.03 14.33 -6.46
CA ALA A 578 -23.96 14.87 -5.62
C ALA A 578 -22.59 14.26 -5.92
N GLU A 579 -22.55 12.95 -6.19
CA GLU A 579 -21.33 12.20 -6.46
C GLU A 579 -20.72 12.53 -7.83
N TYR A 580 -21.55 12.69 -8.87
CA TYR A 580 -21.08 12.83 -10.25
C TYR A 580 -21.09 14.27 -10.78
N LYS A 581 -21.73 15.24 -10.11
CA LYS A 581 -21.88 16.61 -10.65
C LYS A 581 -20.57 17.33 -10.91
N THR A 582 -19.61 17.21 -9.99
CA THR A 582 -18.29 17.83 -10.14
C THR A 582 -17.57 17.26 -11.36
N GLY A 583 -17.63 15.93 -11.53
CA GLY A 583 -17.05 15.27 -12.68
C GLY A 583 -17.78 15.60 -13.99
N ALA A 584 -19.11 15.66 -13.98
CA ALA A 584 -19.93 15.98 -15.15
C ALA A 584 -19.67 17.40 -15.65
N TYR A 585 -19.62 18.41 -14.76
CA TYR A 585 -19.25 19.77 -15.13
C TYR A 585 -17.82 19.87 -15.68
N THR A 586 -16.88 19.07 -15.14
CA THR A 586 -15.50 19.02 -15.62
C THR A 586 -15.44 18.41 -17.04
N GLU A 587 -16.17 17.34 -17.31
CA GLU A 587 -16.28 16.74 -18.65
C GLU A 587 -16.96 17.66 -19.66
N LEU A 588 -18.04 18.35 -19.28
CA LEU A 588 -18.67 19.36 -20.12
C LEU A 588 -17.67 20.46 -20.51
N ALA A 589 -16.87 20.94 -19.55
CA ALA A 589 -15.81 21.90 -19.83
C ALA A 589 -14.75 21.34 -20.79
N LYS A 590 -14.37 20.06 -20.70
CA LYS A 590 -13.48 19.42 -21.69
C LYS A 590 -14.09 19.43 -23.10
N LEU A 591 -15.36 19.05 -23.23
CA LEU A 591 -16.07 19.05 -24.51
C LEU A 591 -16.15 20.46 -25.13
N TYR A 592 -16.52 21.47 -24.34
CA TYR A 592 -16.56 22.85 -24.81
C TYR A 592 -15.18 23.41 -25.16
N LEU A 593 -14.12 22.97 -24.47
CA LEU A 593 -12.76 23.36 -24.80
C LEU A 593 -12.32 22.80 -26.17
N ALA A 594 -12.64 21.54 -26.45
CA ALA A 594 -12.40 20.93 -27.76
C ALA A 594 -13.16 21.65 -28.89
N GLU A 595 -14.35 22.19 -28.60
CA GLU A 595 -15.14 23.05 -29.50
C GLU A 595 -14.66 24.50 -29.58
N LYS A 596 -13.61 24.88 -28.83
CA LYS A 596 -13.09 26.26 -28.69
C LYS A 596 -14.12 27.26 -28.14
N ASN A 597 -15.13 26.79 -27.40
CA ASN A 597 -16.11 27.62 -26.72
C ASN A 597 -15.64 28.00 -25.31
N TYR A 598 -14.66 28.90 -25.24
CA TYR A 598 -14.00 29.27 -23.97
C TYR A 598 -14.94 29.88 -22.94
N ALA A 599 -16.01 30.56 -23.36
CA ALA A 599 -17.00 31.13 -22.44
C ALA A 599 -17.72 30.03 -21.64
N ASN A 600 -18.14 28.95 -22.32
CA ASN A 600 -18.75 27.81 -21.64
C ASN A 600 -17.72 27.02 -20.81
N VAL A 601 -16.46 26.92 -21.25
CA VAL A 601 -15.40 26.32 -20.40
C VAL A 601 -15.31 27.06 -19.06
N ILE A 602 -15.29 28.39 -19.08
CA ILE A 602 -15.24 29.20 -17.86
C ILE A 602 -16.50 29.00 -17.00
N ASP A 603 -17.70 29.01 -17.59
CA ASP A 603 -18.96 28.79 -16.85
C ASP A 603 -19.01 27.40 -16.19
N TYR A 604 -18.74 26.34 -16.95
CA TYR A 604 -18.82 24.97 -16.44
C TYR A 604 -17.70 24.64 -15.44
N THR A 605 -16.49 25.18 -15.62
CA THR A 605 -15.44 25.05 -14.59
C THR A 605 -15.81 25.78 -13.32
N GLN A 606 -16.42 26.98 -13.39
CA GLN A 606 -16.92 27.69 -12.21
C GLN A 606 -18.01 26.88 -11.48
N LYS A 607 -18.94 26.25 -12.21
CA LYS A 607 -19.94 25.34 -11.63
C LYS A 607 -19.29 24.14 -10.91
N ALA A 608 -18.27 23.52 -11.51
CA ALA A 608 -17.52 22.44 -10.85
C ALA A 608 -16.86 22.94 -9.55
N LEU A 609 -16.26 24.13 -9.58
CA LEU A 609 -15.55 24.73 -8.45
C LEU A 609 -16.46 25.19 -7.29
N ILE A 610 -17.76 25.43 -7.55
CA ILE A 610 -18.74 25.69 -6.49
C ILE A 610 -18.91 24.45 -5.59
N TYR A 611 -18.92 23.26 -6.18
CA TYR A 611 -19.12 21.99 -5.44
C TYR A 611 -17.80 21.32 -5.03
N ASN A 612 -16.71 21.62 -5.72
CA ASN A 612 -15.37 21.21 -5.35
C ASN A 612 -14.35 22.30 -5.75
N SER A 613 -14.15 23.29 -4.86
CA SER A 613 -13.25 24.44 -5.10
C SER A 613 -11.78 24.08 -5.34
N ILE A 614 -11.39 22.84 -5.04
CA ILE A 614 -10.04 22.32 -5.18
C ILE A 614 -9.94 21.25 -6.29
N ASN A 615 -10.92 21.18 -7.19
CA ASN A 615 -10.87 20.36 -8.39
C ASN A 615 -9.76 20.86 -9.33
N ILE A 616 -8.60 20.18 -9.30
CA ILE A 616 -7.43 20.55 -10.10
C ILE A 616 -7.73 20.48 -11.60
N ALA A 617 -8.42 19.45 -12.09
CA ALA A 617 -8.76 19.32 -13.50
C ALA A 617 -9.60 20.52 -14.00
N ALA A 618 -10.60 20.95 -13.23
CA ALA A 618 -11.41 22.12 -13.56
C ALA A 618 -10.58 23.42 -13.56
N LEU A 619 -9.67 23.60 -12.59
CA LEU A 619 -8.75 24.74 -12.56
C LEU A 619 -7.79 24.74 -13.77
N GLN A 620 -7.30 23.57 -14.18
CA GLN A 620 -6.42 23.43 -15.35
C GLN A 620 -7.15 23.85 -16.64
N LEU A 621 -8.38 23.36 -16.84
CA LEU A 621 -9.23 23.75 -17.98
C LEU A 621 -9.54 25.25 -17.98
N GLN A 622 -9.81 25.80 -16.80
CA GLN A 622 -10.08 27.23 -16.64
C GLN A 622 -8.85 28.09 -16.98
N ALA A 623 -7.64 27.68 -16.55
CA ALA A 623 -6.41 28.37 -16.91
C ALA A 623 -6.18 28.36 -18.43
N ILE A 624 -6.38 27.21 -19.09
CA ILE A 624 -6.29 27.11 -20.55
C ILE A 624 -7.27 28.08 -21.22
N ALA A 625 -8.54 28.10 -20.80
CA ALA A 625 -9.54 28.98 -21.37
C ALA A 625 -9.17 30.47 -21.23
N TYR A 626 -8.72 30.91 -20.05
CA TYR A 626 -8.27 32.29 -19.84
C TYR A 626 -7.06 32.67 -20.70
N ARG A 627 -6.10 31.74 -20.90
CA ARG A 627 -5.00 31.95 -21.84
C ARG A 627 -5.49 32.20 -23.26
N TYR A 628 -6.44 31.40 -23.74
CA TYR A 628 -6.98 31.54 -25.11
C TYR A 628 -7.78 32.82 -25.34
N VAL A 629 -8.47 33.34 -24.32
CA VAL A 629 -9.18 34.64 -24.41
C VAL A 629 -8.29 35.84 -24.03
N ASN A 630 -6.99 35.61 -23.80
CA ASN A 630 -5.99 36.62 -23.40
C ASN A 630 -6.31 37.35 -22.08
N ASP A 631 -6.99 36.69 -21.14
CA ASP A 631 -7.24 37.23 -19.80
C ASP A 631 -6.11 36.86 -18.84
N GLN A 632 -5.06 37.69 -18.83
CA GLN A 632 -3.86 37.43 -18.04
C GLN A 632 -4.08 37.51 -16.53
N VAL A 633 -5.06 38.30 -16.08
CA VAL A 633 -5.35 38.47 -14.65
C VAL A 633 -5.93 37.19 -14.08
N ASN A 634 -6.98 36.68 -14.73
CA ASN A 634 -7.63 35.46 -14.27
C ASN A 634 -6.76 34.23 -14.54
N TYR A 635 -6.01 34.19 -15.64
CA TYR A 635 -5.00 33.15 -15.89
C TYR A 635 -3.99 33.02 -14.72
N ALA A 636 -3.35 34.14 -14.34
CA ALA A 636 -2.38 34.15 -13.26
C ALA A 636 -3.01 33.80 -11.90
N ALA A 637 -4.24 34.26 -11.65
CA ALA A 637 -4.99 33.92 -10.44
C ALA A 637 -5.30 32.42 -10.36
N THR A 638 -5.74 31.79 -11.45
CA THR A 638 -6.02 30.34 -11.51
C THR A 638 -4.75 29.51 -11.33
N LEU A 639 -3.64 29.85 -11.99
CA LEU A 639 -2.36 29.16 -11.76
C LEU A 639 -1.87 29.29 -10.30
N SER A 640 -2.07 30.46 -9.70
CA SER A 640 -1.75 30.70 -8.29
C SER A 640 -2.65 29.89 -7.34
N ALA A 641 -3.92 29.70 -7.69
CA ALA A 641 -4.85 28.86 -6.95
C ALA A 641 -4.42 27.38 -6.99
N ILE A 642 -4.04 26.86 -8.16
CA ILE A 642 -3.48 25.51 -8.30
C ILE A 642 -2.25 25.34 -7.39
N LYS A 643 -1.27 26.24 -7.50
CA LYS A 643 -0.02 26.17 -6.72
C LYS A 643 -0.21 26.34 -5.21
N ARG A 644 -1.32 26.92 -4.77
CA ARG A 644 -1.67 27.03 -3.35
C ARG A 644 -2.00 25.67 -2.73
N TYR A 645 -2.64 24.78 -3.48
CA TYR A 645 -3.03 23.45 -3.03
C TYR A 645 -2.01 22.38 -3.43
N ASP A 646 -1.44 22.49 -4.63
CA ASP A 646 -0.40 21.60 -5.16
C ASP A 646 0.81 22.41 -5.62
N VAL A 647 1.76 22.64 -4.72
CA VAL A 647 3.01 23.36 -5.01
C VAL A 647 3.90 22.63 -6.02
N LEU A 648 3.74 21.29 -6.14
CA LEU A 648 4.43 20.44 -7.10
C LEU A 648 3.68 20.32 -8.43
N ASN A 649 2.63 21.13 -8.67
CA ASN A 649 1.80 20.96 -9.85
C ASN A 649 2.58 21.23 -11.15
N HIS A 650 2.91 20.16 -11.86
CA HIS A 650 3.70 20.20 -13.08
C HIS A 650 2.99 20.95 -14.22
N PHE A 651 1.66 20.88 -14.29
CA PHE A 651 0.87 21.63 -15.28
C PHE A 651 1.01 23.13 -15.07
N ALA A 652 0.88 23.63 -13.84
CA ALA A 652 0.98 25.07 -13.58
C ALA A 652 2.37 25.63 -13.89
N ASN A 653 3.43 24.82 -13.73
CA ASN A 653 4.79 25.21 -14.11
C ASN A 653 5.00 25.14 -15.63
N PHE A 654 4.50 24.10 -16.30
CA PHE A 654 4.54 24.01 -17.76
C PHE A 654 3.75 25.12 -18.43
N GLU A 655 2.52 25.42 -18.00
CA GLU A 655 1.69 26.49 -18.54
C GLU A 655 2.38 27.86 -18.45
N ALA A 656 3.00 28.17 -17.31
CA ALA A 656 3.77 29.41 -17.15
C ALA A 656 4.92 29.50 -18.18
N TYR A 657 5.65 28.40 -18.39
CA TYR A 657 6.68 28.32 -19.44
C TYR A 657 6.09 28.42 -20.85
N TYR A 658 5.02 27.68 -21.14
CA TYR A 658 4.40 27.62 -22.46
C TYR A 658 3.91 29.01 -22.89
N SER A 659 3.15 29.69 -22.02
CA SER A 659 2.67 31.06 -22.25
C SER A 659 3.83 32.05 -22.50
N ALA A 660 4.90 31.97 -21.69
CA ALA A 660 6.10 32.78 -21.89
C ALA A 660 6.82 32.45 -23.21
N SER A 661 6.86 31.18 -23.61
CA SER A 661 7.53 30.74 -24.85
C SER A 661 6.84 31.24 -26.12
N MET A 662 5.52 31.47 -26.04
CA MET A 662 4.70 32.01 -27.14
C MET A 662 4.75 33.54 -27.24
N ASN A 663 5.26 34.22 -26.20
CA ASN A 663 5.33 35.68 -26.16
C ASN A 663 6.72 36.18 -26.56
N ASN A 664 6.81 36.81 -27.74
CA ASN A 664 8.06 37.39 -28.27
C ASN A 664 8.63 38.53 -27.42
N GLY A 665 7.85 39.12 -26.52
CA GLY A 665 8.29 40.17 -25.59
C GLY A 665 8.91 39.67 -24.29
N VAL A 666 8.92 38.34 -24.04
CA VAL A 666 9.53 37.76 -22.84
C VAL A 666 11.00 37.42 -23.09
N ASP A 667 11.86 37.80 -22.16
CA ASP A 667 13.31 37.56 -22.24
C ASP A 667 13.66 36.07 -22.24
N GLU A 668 14.70 35.69 -23.00
CA GLU A 668 15.13 34.29 -23.13
C GLU A 668 15.65 33.69 -21.80
N ASN A 669 16.24 34.49 -20.91
CA ASN A 669 16.64 33.99 -19.59
C ASN A 669 15.42 33.69 -18.71
N GLN A 670 14.36 34.50 -18.83
CA GLN A 670 13.10 34.23 -18.15
C GLN A 670 12.46 32.92 -18.65
N LYS A 671 12.44 32.69 -19.98
CA LYS A 671 11.96 31.43 -20.56
C LYS A 671 12.76 30.23 -20.07
N LYS A 672 14.10 30.33 -20.05
CA LYS A 672 14.98 29.29 -19.52
C LYS A 672 14.74 29.02 -18.03
N SER A 673 14.54 30.06 -17.24
CA SER A 673 14.23 29.92 -15.81
C SER A 673 12.90 29.20 -15.59
N LEU A 674 11.86 29.53 -16.34
CA LEU A 674 10.55 28.88 -16.24
C LEU A 674 10.61 27.41 -16.69
N LEU A 675 11.36 27.13 -17.77
CA LEU A 675 11.62 25.76 -18.20
C LEU A 675 12.32 24.95 -17.10
N ALA A 676 13.36 25.53 -16.49
CA ALA A 676 14.07 24.88 -15.38
C ALA A 676 13.16 24.66 -14.16
N SER A 677 12.28 25.61 -13.83
CA SER A 677 11.28 25.43 -12.76
C SER A 677 10.29 24.29 -13.03
N PHE A 678 9.99 24.01 -14.31
CA PHE A 678 9.18 22.86 -14.69
C PHE A 678 10.00 21.56 -14.64
N THR A 679 11.15 21.49 -15.31
CA THR A 679 11.92 20.24 -15.45
C THR A 679 12.57 19.79 -14.14
N ASN A 680 13.04 20.73 -13.29
CA ASN A 680 13.74 20.38 -12.05
C ASN A 680 12.78 19.87 -10.95
N LEU A 681 11.47 20.08 -11.09
CA LEU A 681 10.49 19.53 -10.16
C LEU A 681 10.18 18.06 -10.42
N ILE A 682 10.47 17.56 -11.63
CA ILE A 682 10.27 16.16 -12.01
C ILE A 682 11.54 15.38 -11.62
N GLN A 683 11.51 14.80 -10.43
CA GLN A 683 12.62 14.08 -9.79
C GLN A 683 12.28 12.60 -9.50
N ASN A 684 11.03 12.20 -9.73
CA ASN A 684 10.56 10.84 -9.52
C ASN A 684 11.21 9.81 -10.47
N GLU A 685 11.11 8.53 -10.12
CA GLU A 685 11.70 7.41 -10.88
C GLU A 685 11.20 7.29 -12.33
N GLN A 686 9.95 7.70 -12.60
CA GLN A 686 9.29 7.56 -13.89
C GLN A 686 8.98 8.94 -14.51
N PRO A 687 10.00 9.77 -14.78
CA PRO A 687 9.80 11.16 -15.19
C PRO A 687 9.03 11.25 -16.51
N VAL A 688 9.27 10.31 -17.43
CA VAL A 688 8.59 10.20 -18.73
C VAL A 688 7.07 10.11 -18.56
N GLU A 689 6.59 9.38 -17.56
CA GLU A 689 5.17 9.20 -17.31
C GLU A 689 4.49 10.50 -16.85
N THR A 690 5.24 11.39 -16.21
CA THR A 690 4.75 12.74 -15.87
C THR A 690 4.52 13.55 -17.15
N TYR A 691 5.47 13.57 -18.08
CA TYR A 691 5.32 14.26 -19.38
C TYR A 691 4.20 13.66 -20.24
N LEU A 692 4.09 12.33 -20.30
CA LEU A 692 3.02 11.65 -21.03
C LEU A 692 1.64 11.95 -20.44
N GLN A 693 1.52 12.02 -19.11
CA GLN A 693 0.26 12.41 -18.48
C GLN A 693 -0.13 13.85 -18.80
N LEU A 694 0.82 14.79 -18.71
CA LEU A 694 0.61 16.19 -19.11
C LEU A 694 0.18 16.30 -20.58
N ALA A 695 0.86 15.59 -21.48
CA ALA A 695 0.50 15.57 -22.90
C ALA A 695 -0.89 14.95 -23.13
N ASN A 696 -1.23 13.86 -22.42
CA ASN A 696 -2.56 13.26 -22.47
C ASN A 696 -3.65 14.27 -22.10
N ASP A 697 -3.44 15.04 -21.04
CA ASP A 697 -4.42 16.01 -20.57
C ASP A 697 -4.71 17.09 -21.64
N TYR A 698 -3.70 17.52 -22.41
CA TYR A 698 -3.87 18.41 -23.57
C TYR A 698 -4.52 17.72 -24.78
N LEU A 699 -4.13 16.48 -25.09
CA LEU A 699 -4.67 15.73 -26.23
C LEU A 699 -6.16 15.45 -26.07
N GLN A 700 -6.62 15.14 -24.86
CA GLN A 700 -8.03 14.89 -24.56
C GLN A 700 -8.95 16.08 -24.88
N VAL A 701 -8.41 17.29 -24.93
CA VAL A 701 -9.15 18.53 -25.25
C VAL A 701 -8.75 19.14 -26.60
N GLY A 702 -8.06 18.37 -27.45
CA GLY A 702 -7.73 18.76 -28.83
C GLY A 702 -6.53 19.71 -28.98
N LEU A 703 -5.71 19.88 -27.94
CA LEU A 703 -4.57 20.83 -27.94
C LEU A 703 -3.27 20.15 -28.35
N LEU A 704 -3.16 19.86 -29.65
CA LEU A 704 -2.03 19.12 -30.23
C LEU A 704 -0.67 19.84 -30.10
N ASN A 705 -0.64 21.18 -30.20
CA ASN A 705 0.61 21.96 -30.14
C ASN A 705 1.19 21.97 -28.72
N GLU A 706 0.35 22.14 -27.71
CA GLU A 706 0.73 22.05 -26.31
C GLU A 706 1.29 20.66 -25.98
N ALA A 707 0.59 19.60 -26.40
CA ALA A 707 1.03 18.21 -26.20
C ALA A 707 2.40 17.95 -26.87
N GLU A 708 2.57 18.35 -28.14
CA GLU A 708 3.85 18.27 -28.85
C GLU A 708 4.96 19.02 -28.08
N LYS A 709 4.65 20.22 -27.56
CA LYS A 709 5.63 21.02 -26.84
C LYS A 709 6.06 20.37 -25.53
N VAL A 710 5.15 19.78 -24.76
CA VAL A 710 5.49 18.99 -23.56
C VAL A 710 6.43 17.85 -23.93
N LEU A 711 6.06 17.04 -24.92
CA LEU A 711 6.83 15.86 -25.30
C LEU A 711 8.19 16.19 -25.94
N SER A 712 8.32 17.35 -26.59
CA SER A 712 9.60 17.83 -27.12
C SER A 712 10.64 18.16 -26.02
N ILE A 713 10.18 18.39 -24.79
CA ILE A 713 11.03 18.66 -23.61
C ILE A 713 11.36 17.36 -22.87
N CYS A 714 10.50 16.35 -22.98
CA CYS A 714 10.68 15.06 -22.35
C CYS A 714 12.00 14.40 -22.82
N PRO A 715 12.76 13.76 -21.91
CA PRO A 715 13.87 12.90 -22.31
C PRO A 715 13.45 11.85 -23.33
N PHE A 716 14.40 11.44 -24.18
CA PHE A 716 14.15 10.42 -25.21
C PHE A 716 13.59 9.13 -24.59
N ASN A 717 12.48 8.65 -25.12
CA ASN A 717 11.84 7.39 -24.74
C ASN A 717 11.03 6.85 -25.93
N THR A 718 10.97 5.53 -26.07
CA THR A 718 10.29 4.83 -27.16
C THR A 718 8.81 5.21 -27.26
N LEU A 719 8.07 5.20 -26.15
CA LEU A 719 6.64 5.54 -26.11
C LEU A 719 6.41 7.00 -26.48
N VAL A 720 7.24 7.91 -25.95
CA VAL A 720 7.17 9.35 -26.29
C VAL A 720 7.34 9.59 -27.79
N LYS A 721 8.23 8.82 -28.45
CA LYS A 721 8.45 8.97 -29.90
C LYS A 721 7.27 8.48 -30.73
N TYR A 722 6.62 7.39 -30.34
CA TYR A 722 5.35 6.99 -30.95
C TYR A 722 4.28 8.07 -30.80
N TRP A 723 4.17 8.69 -29.62
CA TRP A 723 3.22 9.78 -29.39
C TRP A 723 3.54 11.02 -30.23
N ILE A 724 4.80 11.45 -30.33
CA ILE A 724 5.20 12.59 -31.18
C ILE A 724 4.83 12.29 -32.65
N ALA A 725 5.15 11.10 -33.15
CA ALA A 725 4.80 10.71 -34.51
C ALA A 725 3.27 10.74 -34.74
N PHE A 726 2.49 10.22 -33.78
CA PHE A 726 1.03 10.26 -33.84
C PHE A 726 0.48 11.70 -33.83
N ILE A 727 1.04 12.58 -33.01
CA ILE A 727 0.66 14.00 -32.96
C ILE A 727 0.99 14.69 -34.29
N HIS A 728 2.16 14.46 -34.86
CA HIS A 728 2.54 15.00 -36.17
C HIS A 728 1.60 14.52 -37.27
N TYR A 729 1.22 13.24 -37.26
CA TYR A 729 0.19 12.72 -38.16
C TYR A 729 -1.15 13.46 -38.01
N LYS A 730 -1.64 13.63 -36.77
CA LYS A 730 -2.88 14.38 -36.48
C LYS A 730 -2.81 15.86 -36.89
N GLN A 731 -1.61 16.45 -36.87
CA GLN A 731 -1.35 17.82 -37.32
C GLN A 731 -1.09 17.95 -38.83
N HIS A 732 -1.09 16.83 -39.57
CA HIS A 732 -0.68 16.78 -40.99
C HIS A 732 0.78 17.25 -41.24
N LYS A 733 1.67 17.03 -40.27
CA LYS A 733 3.13 17.19 -40.40
C LYS A 733 3.78 15.86 -40.81
N ASN A 734 5.04 15.91 -41.23
CA ASN A 734 5.81 14.69 -41.51
C ASN A 734 6.15 13.95 -40.20
N TYR A 735 5.64 12.73 -40.05
CA TYR A 735 5.85 11.86 -38.88
C TYR A 735 6.81 10.69 -39.13
N GLN A 736 7.26 10.48 -40.38
CA GLN A 736 7.97 9.25 -40.77
C GLN A 736 9.30 9.07 -40.03
N ALA A 737 10.03 10.17 -39.80
CA ALA A 737 11.30 10.13 -39.09
C ALA A 737 11.13 9.76 -37.61
N ASP A 738 10.14 10.34 -36.92
CA ASP A 738 9.86 10.03 -35.52
C ASP A 738 9.34 8.60 -35.35
N LEU A 739 8.48 8.13 -36.27
CA LEU A 739 7.99 6.74 -36.28
C LEU A 739 9.13 5.74 -36.50
N GLN A 740 10.03 6.01 -37.45
CA GLN A 740 11.21 5.17 -37.68
C GLN A 740 12.14 5.18 -36.47
N GLN A 741 12.32 6.33 -35.83
CA GLN A 741 13.12 6.42 -34.60
C GLN A 741 12.49 5.61 -33.46
N ALA A 742 11.16 5.63 -33.33
CA ALA A 742 10.43 4.83 -32.35
C ALA A 742 10.54 3.32 -32.62
N ASN A 743 10.43 2.91 -33.88
CA ASN A 743 10.58 1.50 -34.29
C ASN A 743 11.97 0.93 -33.95
N ASN A 744 13.01 1.75 -34.11
CA ASN A 744 14.40 1.34 -33.88
C ASN A 744 14.85 1.47 -32.41
N ALA A 745 13.99 1.95 -31.52
CA ALA A 745 14.31 2.14 -30.12
C ALA A 745 14.04 0.87 -29.29
N ALA A 746 14.74 0.74 -28.16
CA ALA A 746 14.62 -0.42 -27.29
C ALA A 746 13.20 -0.55 -26.69
N PRO A 747 12.63 -1.77 -26.64
CA PRO A 747 11.31 -2.03 -26.08
C PRO A 747 11.31 -2.26 -24.56
N ASP A 748 12.49 -2.29 -23.94
CA ASP A 748 12.67 -2.56 -22.51
C ASP A 748 11.86 -1.59 -21.64
N PHE A 749 11.08 -2.16 -20.72
CA PHE A 749 10.27 -1.43 -19.73
C PHE A 749 9.24 -0.45 -20.35
N ILE A 750 8.83 -0.67 -21.60
CA ILE A 750 7.74 0.08 -22.25
C ILE A 750 6.42 -0.67 -22.08
N PHE A 751 5.61 -0.24 -21.11
CA PHE A 751 4.32 -0.86 -20.76
C PHE A 751 3.15 0.14 -20.89
N PRO A 752 2.62 0.34 -22.11
CA PRO A 752 1.53 1.28 -22.35
C PRO A 752 0.26 0.88 -21.60
N TYR A 753 -0.51 1.86 -21.15
CA TYR A 753 -1.66 1.59 -20.26
C TYR A 753 -2.75 2.66 -20.30
N ARG A 754 -2.52 3.82 -20.93
CA ARG A 754 -3.50 4.90 -21.06
C ARG A 754 -4.46 4.60 -22.19
N ASN A 755 -5.64 5.19 -22.15
CA ASN A 755 -6.62 5.04 -23.24
C ASN A 755 -6.08 5.58 -24.58
N ILE A 756 -5.35 6.70 -24.56
CA ILE A 756 -4.74 7.27 -25.77
C ILE A 756 -3.66 6.36 -26.38
N ASP A 757 -3.06 5.45 -25.60
CA ASP A 757 -2.09 4.49 -26.15
C ASP A 757 -2.76 3.55 -27.17
N PHE A 758 -4.07 3.25 -27.02
CA PHE A 758 -4.82 2.51 -28.04
C PHE A 758 -4.82 3.25 -29.38
N ASP A 759 -5.21 4.53 -29.39
CA ASP A 759 -5.24 5.33 -30.62
C ASP A 759 -3.86 5.40 -31.29
N VAL A 760 -2.80 5.56 -30.49
CA VAL A 760 -1.41 5.62 -30.97
C VAL A 760 -1.01 4.29 -31.61
N PHE A 761 -1.22 3.15 -30.95
CA PHE A 761 -0.74 1.87 -31.46
C PHE A 761 -1.65 1.22 -32.51
N GLU A 762 -2.95 1.51 -32.51
CA GLU A 762 -3.83 1.16 -33.63
C GLU A 762 -3.46 1.93 -34.91
N TRP A 763 -3.05 3.19 -34.79
CA TRP A 763 -2.53 3.96 -35.91
C TRP A 763 -1.15 3.46 -36.34
N ALA A 764 -0.19 3.37 -35.40
CA ALA A 764 1.18 3.00 -35.73
C ALA A 764 1.29 1.59 -36.32
N SER A 765 0.42 0.65 -35.91
CA SER A 765 0.37 -0.71 -36.48
C SER A 765 -0.20 -0.78 -37.91
N LYS A 766 -0.87 0.28 -38.38
CA LYS A 766 -1.33 0.44 -39.78
C LYS A 766 -0.29 1.17 -40.64
N GLU A 767 0.47 2.08 -40.03
CA GLU A 767 1.49 2.88 -40.72
C GLU A 767 2.88 2.23 -40.79
N SER A 768 3.09 1.16 -40.01
CA SER A 768 4.39 0.49 -39.90
C SER A 768 4.23 -1.02 -39.94
N ASP A 769 5.05 -1.68 -40.76
CA ASP A 769 5.19 -3.15 -40.76
C ASP A 769 6.11 -3.67 -39.64
N HIS A 770 6.72 -2.76 -38.86
CA HIS A 770 7.52 -3.15 -37.72
C HIS A 770 6.68 -3.90 -36.67
N TRP A 771 7.30 -4.84 -35.96
CA TRP A 771 6.57 -5.72 -35.03
C TRP A 771 6.15 -4.99 -33.73
N ALA A 772 6.91 -3.98 -33.31
CA ALA A 772 6.75 -3.35 -31.99
C ALA A 772 5.39 -2.67 -31.77
N PRO A 773 4.81 -1.88 -32.71
CA PRO A 773 3.48 -1.31 -32.53
C PRO A 773 2.39 -2.36 -32.23
N LYS A 774 2.43 -3.49 -32.95
CA LYS A 774 1.50 -4.61 -32.71
C LYS A 774 1.75 -5.25 -31.35
N TYR A 775 3.00 -5.44 -30.94
CA TYR A 775 3.32 -5.95 -29.61
C TYR A 775 2.72 -5.07 -28.50
N TYR A 776 2.92 -3.74 -28.57
CA TYR A 776 2.38 -2.80 -27.60
C TYR A 776 0.84 -2.79 -27.58
N LEU A 777 0.19 -2.86 -28.74
CA LEU A 777 -1.26 -3.03 -28.83
C LEU A 777 -1.72 -4.34 -28.18
N GLY A 778 -0.98 -5.44 -28.36
CA GLY A 778 -1.23 -6.71 -27.70
C GLY A 778 -1.15 -6.62 -26.17
N LEU A 779 -0.20 -5.87 -25.63
CA LEU A 779 -0.10 -5.62 -24.18
C LEU A 779 -1.31 -4.85 -23.66
N LEU A 780 -1.72 -3.78 -24.35
CA LEU A 780 -2.90 -2.99 -24.01
C LEU A 780 -4.18 -3.84 -24.00
N LEU A 781 -4.39 -4.65 -25.04
CA LEU A 781 -5.53 -5.56 -25.11
C LEU A 781 -5.54 -6.55 -23.94
N LYS A 782 -4.37 -7.06 -23.53
CA LYS A 782 -4.26 -7.98 -22.40
C LYS A 782 -4.57 -7.30 -21.07
N ASP A 783 -4.15 -6.05 -20.88
CA ASP A 783 -4.48 -5.26 -19.70
C ASP A 783 -5.98 -4.94 -19.64
N ARG A 784 -6.61 -4.65 -20.79
CA ARG A 784 -8.05 -4.37 -20.92
C ARG A 784 -8.98 -5.59 -20.96
N ASN A 785 -8.52 -6.72 -20.43
CA ASN A 785 -9.25 -8.00 -20.41
C ASN A 785 -9.69 -8.53 -21.80
N LYS A 786 -9.15 -8.02 -22.92
CA LYS A 786 -9.44 -8.47 -24.29
C LYS A 786 -8.50 -9.62 -24.70
N ILE A 787 -8.55 -10.71 -23.93
CA ILE A 787 -7.55 -11.79 -23.99
C ILE A 787 -7.47 -12.46 -25.37
N ALA A 788 -8.61 -12.69 -26.02
CA ALA A 788 -8.66 -13.32 -27.34
C ALA A 788 -7.96 -12.47 -28.41
N GLU A 789 -8.27 -11.18 -28.46
CA GLU A 789 -7.66 -10.24 -29.42
C GLU A 789 -6.17 -10.06 -29.16
N ALA A 790 -5.76 -10.00 -27.89
CA ALA A 790 -4.34 -10.01 -27.53
C ALA A 790 -3.65 -11.26 -28.09
N LYS A 791 -4.22 -12.45 -27.88
CA LYS A 791 -3.67 -13.72 -28.40
C LYS A 791 -3.54 -13.71 -29.93
N ASP A 792 -4.53 -13.18 -30.64
CA ASP A 792 -4.49 -13.06 -32.10
C ASP A 792 -3.33 -12.17 -32.57
N ILE A 793 -3.14 -11.00 -31.94
CA ILE A 793 -2.02 -10.12 -32.22
C ILE A 793 -0.68 -10.83 -31.95
N PHE A 794 -0.51 -11.43 -30.78
CA PHE A 794 0.73 -12.11 -30.39
C PHE A 794 1.07 -13.28 -31.32
N ASN A 795 0.07 -14.02 -31.81
CA ASN A 795 0.25 -15.07 -32.81
C ASN A 795 0.66 -14.51 -34.17
N SER A 796 0.05 -13.40 -34.60
CA SER A 796 0.35 -12.77 -35.90
C SER A 796 1.82 -12.34 -36.06
N LEU A 797 2.51 -12.10 -34.94
CA LEU A 797 3.91 -11.69 -34.90
C LEU A 797 4.91 -12.84 -35.12
N ASN A 798 4.48 -14.10 -35.06
CA ASN A 798 5.31 -15.27 -35.36
C ASN A 798 6.68 -15.24 -34.63
N SER A 799 7.79 -15.45 -35.35
CA SER A 799 9.16 -15.34 -34.82
C SER A 799 9.89 -14.10 -35.34
N VAL A 800 9.14 -13.05 -35.71
CA VAL A 800 9.72 -11.80 -36.25
C VAL A 800 10.41 -10.96 -35.15
N PRO A 801 9.85 -10.79 -33.94
CA PRO A 801 10.48 -9.97 -32.91
C PRO A 801 11.85 -10.49 -32.49
N ASP A 802 12.82 -9.59 -32.37
CA ASP A 802 14.18 -9.84 -31.89
C ASP A 802 14.36 -9.51 -30.39
N TYR A 803 13.27 -9.58 -29.63
CA TYR A 803 13.20 -9.23 -28.23
C TYR A 803 12.83 -10.45 -27.36
N ALA A 804 13.69 -10.85 -26.42
CA ALA A 804 13.48 -12.07 -25.63
C ALA A 804 12.19 -12.01 -24.80
N SER A 805 11.91 -10.88 -24.15
CA SER A 805 10.73 -10.73 -23.28
C SER A 805 9.42 -10.74 -24.06
N PHE A 806 9.42 -10.48 -25.37
CA PHE A 806 8.24 -10.69 -26.22
C PHE A 806 7.80 -12.16 -26.17
N TYR A 807 8.72 -13.09 -26.37
CA TYR A 807 8.43 -14.52 -26.37
C TYR A 807 7.99 -15.00 -24.99
N ALA A 808 8.61 -14.50 -23.92
CA ALA A 808 8.19 -14.80 -22.56
C ALA A 808 6.79 -14.26 -22.24
N ALA A 809 6.48 -13.03 -22.68
CA ALA A 809 5.15 -12.45 -22.55
C ALA A 809 4.10 -13.26 -23.31
N ARG A 810 4.42 -13.70 -24.54
CA ARG A 810 3.55 -14.59 -25.32
C ARG A 810 3.35 -15.93 -24.62
N ALA A 811 4.43 -16.57 -24.16
CA ALA A 811 4.34 -17.83 -23.42
C ALA A 811 3.43 -17.70 -22.19
N ASN A 812 3.57 -16.62 -21.42
CA ASN A 812 2.73 -16.33 -20.26
C ASN A 812 1.26 -16.14 -20.64
N LEU A 813 0.97 -15.46 -21.75
CA LEU A 813 -0.39 -15.24 -22.26
C LEU A 813 -1.12 -16.55 -22.61
N PHE A 814 -0.39 -17.55 -23.11
CA PHE A 814 -0.94 -18.86 -23.50
C PHE A 814 -0.82 -19.92 -22.40
N MET A 815 -0.24 -19.60 -21.24
CA MET A 815 0.03 -20.57 -20.18
C MET A 815 -1.24 -21.25 -19.65
N SER A 816 -2.39 -20.55 -19.65
CA SER A 816 -3.68 -21.13 -19.25
C SER A 816 -4.24 -22.17 -20.23
N ASP A 817 -3.73 -22.22 -21.47
CA ASP A 817 -4.32 -22.96 -22.59
C ASP A 817 -3.49 -24.19 -23.00
N ILE A 818 -2.41 -24.49 -22.26
CA ILE A 818 -1.44 -25.56 -22.56
C ILE A 818 -2.00 -27.00 -22.49
N ALA A 819 -3.29 -27.17 -22.19
CA ALA A 819 -3.96 -28.45 -22.28
C ALA A 819 -3.96 -28.99 -23.72
N THR A 820 -3.92 -28.10 -24.72
CA THR A 820 -3.81 -28.49 -26.13
C THR A 820 -2.34 -28.72 -26.51
N ALA A 821 -2.05 -29.85 -27.16
CA ALA A 821 -0.67 -30.22 -27.52
C ALA A 821 0.04 -29.19 -28.43
N SER A 822 -0.70 -28.54 -29.34
CA SER A 822 -0.15 -27.48 -30.20
C SER A 822 0.26 -26.25 -29.40
N VAL A 823 -0.60 -25.78 -28.49
CA VAL A 823 -0.34 -24.61 -27.62
C VAL A 823 0.85 -24.89 -26.71
N LEU A 824 0.91 -26.08 -26.11
CA LEU A 824 2.08 -26.50 -25.33
C LEU A 824 3.37 -26.42 -26.14
N ALA A 825 3.37 -26.98 -27.36
CA ALA A 825 4.55 -27.00 -28.21
C ALA A 825 5.02 -25.57 -28.56
N SER A 826 4.09 -24.66 -28.88
CA SER A 826 4.42 -23.25 -29.12
C SER A 826 4.91 -22.52 -27.87
N THR A 827 4.29 -22.74 -26.71
CA THR A 827 4.72 -22.12 -25.43
C THR A 827 6.14 -22.57 -25.05
N VAL A 828 6.46 -23.85 -25.23
CA VAL A 828 7.84 -24.37 -25.03
C VAL A 828 8.80 -23.74 -26.03
N ALA A 829 8.43 -23.65 -27.31
CA ALA A 829 9.26 -23.04 -28.34
C ALA A 829 9.53 -21.56 -28.08
N ASP A 830 8.54 -20.81 -27.57
CA ASP A 830 8.70 -19.42 -27.18
C ASP A 830 9.68 -19.24 -26.03
N LEU A 831 9.56 -20.04 -24.97
CA LEU A 831 10.50 -19.98 -23.83
C LEU A 831 11.92 -20.38 -24.26
N GLN A 832 12.06 -21.40 -25.11
CA GLN A 832 13.36 -21.78 -25.67
C GLN A 832 13.94 -20.67 -26.56
N LYS A 833 13.09 -20.00 -27.34
CA LYS A 833 13.50 -18.85 -28.17
C LYS A 833 13.95 -17.68 -27.32
N ALA A 834 13.22 -17.35 -26.24
CA ALA A 834 13.62 -16.33 -25.28
C ALA A 834 15.01 -16.63 -24.69
N ILE A 835 15.23 -17.85 -24.19
CA ILE A 835 16.53 -18.33 -23.67
C ILE A 835 17.63 -18.25 -24.74
N SER A 836 17.32 -18.50 -26.01
CA SER A 836 18.32 -18.43 -27.08
C SER A 836 18.77 -17.00 -27.40
N ILE A 837 17.89 -16.01 -27.21
CA ILE A 837 18.17 -14.59 -27.42
C ILE A 837 18.93 -14.02 -26.23
N ASP A 838 18.47 -14.31 -25.01
CA ASP A 838 19.10 -13.88 -23.77
C ASP A 838 19.26 -15.09 -22.83
N LYS A 839 20.49 -15.60 -22.78
CA LYS A 839 20.86 -16.84 -22.09
C LYS A 839 21.04 -16.66 -20.58
N ASP A 840 21.26 -15.43 -20.14
CA ASP A 840 21.53 -15.12 -18.74
C ASP A 840 20.25 -14.70 -18.00
N GLN A 841 19.14 -14.46 -18.71
CA GLN A 841 17.85 -14.22 -18.07
C GLN A 841 17.25 -15.49 -17.43
N TRP A 842 17.41 -15.57 -16.11
CA TRP A 842 16.93 -16.69 -15.30
C TRP A 842 15.41 -16.89 -15.34
N ARG A 843 14.62 -15.81 -15.56
CA ARG A 843 13.15 -15.88 -15.58
C ARG A 843 12.62 -16.78 -16.69
N PHE A 844 13.28 -16.81 -17.85
CA PHE A 844 12.88 -17.69 -18.96
C PHE A 844 13.15 -19.16 -18.64
N VAL A 845 14.31 -19.45 -18.05
CA VAL A 845 14.71 -20.79 -17.60
C VAL A 845 13.79 -21.27 -16.47
N LYS A 846 13.44 -20.38 -15.54
CA LYS A 846 12.46 -20.66 -14.47
C LYS A 846 11.12 -21.06 -15.06
N SER A 847 10.53 -20.24 -15.92
CA SER A 847 9.22 -20.50 -16.52
C SER A 847 9.20 -21.83 -17.29
N LEU A 848 10.25 -22.14 -18.05
CA LEU A 848 10.35 -23.42 -18.78
C LEU A 848 10.47 -24.62 -17.84
N THR A 849 11.28 -24.49 -16.79
CA THR A 849 11.47 -25.55 -15.79
C THR A 849 10.19 -25.80 -15.00
N GLU A 850 9.48 -24.75 -14.58
CA GLU A 850 8.20 -24.85 -13.89
C GLU A 850 7.12 -25.49 -14.79
N LEU A 851 7.10 -25.14 -16.08
CA LEU A 851 6.23 -25.78 -17.06
C LEU A 851 6.50 -27.30 -17.14
N TYR A 852 7.76 -27.74 -17.32
CA TYR A 852 8.09 -29.16 -17.33
C TYR A 852 7.73 -29.87 -16.02
N ASN A 853 8.03 -29.25 -14.88
CA ASN A 853 7.72 -29.82 -13.56
C ASN A 853 6.21 -29.97 -13.34
N SER A 854 5.40 -28.97 -13.75
CA SER A 854 3.94 -29.04 -13.66
C SER A 854 3.32 -30.14 -14.54
N ARG A 855 4.08 -30.70 -15.48
CA ARG A 855 3.65 -31.80 -16.36
C ARG A 855 4.27 -33.15 -16.00
N PHE A 856 4.96 -33.24 -14.86
CA PHE A 856 5.74 -34.42 -14.45
C PHE A 856 6.89 -34.76 -15.43
N GLU A 857 7.29 -33.85 -16.30
CA GLU A 857 8.44 -34.00 -17.21
C GLU A 857 9.74 -33.64 -16.48
N PHE A 858 9.91 -34.18 -15.27
CA PHE A 858 10.93 -33.75 -14.32
C PHE A 858 12.36 -33.86 -14.84
N SER A 859 12.65 -34.86 -15.69
CA SER A 859 13.99 -35.02 -16.28
C SER A 859 14.33 -33.87 -17.23
N LYS A 860 13.38 -33.40 -18.05
CA LYS A 860 13.57 -32.20 -18.89
C LYS A 860 13.72 -30.94 -18.04
N GLY A 861 12.93 -30.82 -16.98
CA GLY A 861 13.07 -29.74 -16.00
C GLY A 861 14.49 -29.70 -15.42
N LEU A 862 15.04 -30.87 -15.06
CA LEU A 862 16.40 -30.98 -14.53
C LEU A 862 17.47 -30.62 -15.55
N GLU A 863 17.35 -31.13 -16.79
CA GLU A 863 18.24 -30.81 -17.91
C GLU A 863 18.23 -29.30 -18.24
N THR A 864 17.13 -28.61 -17.95
CA THR A 864 16.98 -27.16 -18.17
C THR A 864 17.63 -26.34 -17.05
N VAL A 865 17.31 -26.64 -15.79
CA VAL A 865 17.71 -25.80 -14.64
C VAL A 865 19.15 -26.06 -14.16
N GLU A 866 19.62 -27.30 -14.22
CA GLU A 866 20.94 -27.70 -13.71
C GLU A 866 22.12 -26.96 -14.38
N PRO A 867 22.23 -26.89 -15.72
CA PRO A 867 23.34 -26.16 -16.35
C PRO A 867 23.27 -24.65 -16.07
N PHE A 868 22.06 -24.08 -16.00
CA PHE A 868 21.90 -22.67 -15.70
C PHE A 868 22.37 -22.36 -14.28
N TYR A 869 21.90 -23.10 -13.28
CA TYR A 869 22.25 -22.85 -11.88
C TYR A 869 23.74 -23.08 -11.60
N LYS A 870 24.37 -24.09 -12.23
CA LYS A 870 25.82 -24.32 -12.09
C LYS A 870 26.67 -23.14 -12.56
N ASN A 871 26.18 -22.34 -13.50
CA ASN A 871 26.83 -21.11 -13.95
C ASN A 871 26.41 -19.87 -13.13
N HIS A 872 25.38 -19.98 -12.28
CA HIS A 872 24.76 -18.88 -11.53
C HIS A 872 24.47 -19.26 -10.07
N THR A 873 25.46 -19.82 -9.37
CA THR A 873 25.25 -20.42 -8.04
C THR A 873 24.76 -19.44 -6.97
N GLY A 874 24.99 -18.13 -7.16
CA GLY A 874 24.50 -17.06 -6.30
C GLY A 874 23.00 -16.74 -6.44
N ASN A 875 22.33 -17.23 -7.49
CA ASN A 875 20.90 -17.03 -7.68
C ASN A 875 20.12 -18.07 -6.85
N TYR A 876 19.76 -17.70 -5.62
CA TYR A 876 19.05 -18.60 -4.71
C TYR A 876 17.65 -18.98 -5.20
N ILE A 877 16.97 -18.12 -5.98
CA ILE A 877 15.66 -18.42 -6.57
C ILE A 877 15.77 -19.62 -7.50
N MET A 878 16.78 -19.62 -8.37
CA MET A 878 17.10 -20.76 -9.24
C MET A 878 17.66 -21.95 -8.46
N GLY A 879 18.41 -21.71 -7.38
CA GLY A 879 18.85 -22.76 -6.46
C GLY A 879 17.69 -23.52 -5.81
N MET A 880 16.65 -22.81 -5.37
CA MET A 880 15.43 -23.42 -4.83
C MET A 880 14.67 -24.22 -5.89
N LEU A 881 14.54 -23.68 -7.10
CA LEU A 881 13.91 -24.41 -8.21
C LEU A 881 14.71 -25.67 -8.60
N TYR A 882 16.03 -25.59 -8.59
CA TYR A 882 16.91 -26.74 -8.82
C TYR A 882 16.76 -27.79 -7.71
N ALA A 883 16.75 -27.39 -6.43
CA ALA A 883 16.51 -28.28 -5.30
C ALA A 883 15.15 -28.99 -5.43
N LYS A 884 14.07 -28.26 -5.73
CA LYS A 884 12.73 -28.82 -5.98
C LYS A 884 12.75 -29.82 -7.13
N THR A 885 13.44 -29.51 -8.22
CA THR A 885 13.54 -30.37 -9.40
C THR A 885 14.38 -31.63 -9.13
N LEU A 886 15.43 -31.53 -8.30
CA LEU A 886 16.20 -32.69 -7.81
C LEU A 886 15.31 -33.62 -6.97
N ILE A 887 14.50 -33.08 -6.06
CA ILE A 887 13.55 -33.85 -5.25
C ILE A 887 12.55 -34.59 -6.15
N HIS A 888 11.97 -33.91 -7.15
CA HIS A 888 11.06 -34.55 -8.10
C HIS A 888 11.72 -35.69 -8.91
N ASN A 889 13.03 -35.57 -9.21
CA ASN A 889 13.82 -36.63 -9.84
C ASN A 889 14.39 -37.67 -8.85
N LYS A 890 13.92 -37.68 -7.59
CA LYS A 890 14.36 -38.59 -6.52
C LYS A 890 15.85 -38.47 -6.16
N LYS A 891 16.50 -37.36 -6.51
CA LYS A 891 17.90 -37.04 -6.17
C LYS A 891 17.98 -36.34 -4.81
N TYR A 892 17.40 -36.95 -3.78
CA TYR A 892 17.17 -36.31 -2.47
C TYR A 892 18.45 -35.87 -1.77
N ALA A 893 19.51 -36.69 -1.79
CA ALA A 893 20.79 -36.35 -1.17
C ALA A 893 21.49 -35.15 -1.83
N GLN A 894 21.34 -35.00 -3.16
CA GLN A 894 21.89 -33.85 -3.89
C GLN A 894 21.10 -32.58 -3.56
N ALA A 895 19.77 -32.67 -3.46
CA ALA A 895 18.93 -31.56 -3.03
C ALA A 895 19.28 -31.09 -1.61
N ASP A 896 19.49 -32.03 -0.69
CA ASP A 896 19.92 -31.77 0.69
C ASP A 896 21.28 -31.06 0.75
N GLN A 897 22.28 -31.56 0.02
CA GLN A 897 23.61 -30.92 -0.08
C GLN A 897 23.51 -29.48 -0.61
N LEU A 898 22.68 -29.24 -1.63
CA LEU A 898 22.44 -27.91 -2.17
C LEU A 898 21.80 -27.00 -1.10
N LEU A 899 20.70 -27.44 -0.49
CA LEU A 899 19.97 -26.67 0.53
C LEU A 899 20.83 -26.34 1.75
N ALA A 900 21.76 -27.22 2.13
CA ALA A 900 22.71 -26.96 3.22
C ALA A 900 23.65 -25.77 2.94
N THR A 901 23.83 -25.39 1.67
CA THR A 901 24.72 -24.29 1.24
C THR A 901 23.98 -23.06 0.70
N LEU A 902 22.69 -23.19 0.39
CA LEU A 902 21.89 -22.06 -0.09
C LEU A 902 21.71 -21.02 1.02
N ASN A 903 21.77 -19.76 0.62
CA ASN A 903 21.46 -18.62 1.47
C ASN A 903 20.31 -17.84 0.82
N ILE A 904 19.12 -17.97 1.40
CA ILE A 904 17.87 -17.42 0.87
C ILE A 904 17.61 -16.09 1.56
N ILE A 905 17.40 -15.04 0.76
CA ILE A 905 16.85 -13.77 1.24
C ILE A 905 15.32 -13.88 1.08
N PRO A 906 14.57 -14.04 2.18
CA PRO A 906 13.14 -14.29 2.09
C PRO A 906 12.36 -13.03 1.72
N PHE A 907 11.21 -13.23 1.07
CA PHE A 907 10.13 -12.24 1.08
C PHE A 907 9.27 -12.41 2.35
N GLU A 908 8.42 -11.43 2.66
CA GLU A 908 7.56 -11.47 3.85
C GLU A 908 6.73 -12.78 3.93
N GLY A 909 6.93 -13.54 5.00
CA GLY A 909 6.18 -14.80 5.24
C GLY A 909 6.68 -16.03 4.47
N ALA A 910 7.81 -15.97 3.77
CA ALA A 910 8.34 -17.11 3.02
C ALA A 910 8.75 -18.31 3.91
N THR A 911 8.28 -19.52 3.56
CA THR A 911 8.65 -20.80 4.21
C THR A 911 9.21 -21.85 3.25
N SER A 912 9.18 -21.58 1.96
CA SER A 912 9.44 -22.57 0.90
C SER A 912 10.86 -23.17 0.94
N GLY A 913 11.86 -22.41 1.39
CA GLY A 913 13.23 -22.94 1.59
C GLY A 913 13.27 -24.05 2.65
N HIS A 914 12.64 -23.82 3.80
CA HIS A 914 12.51 -24.81 4.87
C HIS A 914 11.67 -26.01 4.44
N GLU A 915 10.57 -25.79 3.72
CA GLU A 915 9.71 -26.87 3.22
C GLU A 915 10.47 -27.82 2.28
N LEU A 916 11.32 -27.30 1.40
CA LEU A 916 12.17 -28.10 0.52
C LEU A 916 13.20 -28.92 1.31
N TYR A 917 13.81 -28.33 2.35
CA TYR A 917 14.73 -29.02 3.24
C TYR A 917 14.05 -30.15 4.00
N ARG A 918 12.89 -29.86 4.61
CA ARG A 918 12.07 -30.86 5.29
C ARG A 918 11.70 -31.99 4.34
N GLU A 919 11.26 -31.69 3.12
CA GLU A 919 10.91 -32.70 2.12
C GLU A 919 12.11 -33.58 1.74
N ALA A 920 13.27 -32.98 1.44
CA ALA A 920 14.48 -33.71 1.10
C ALA A 920 14.90 -34.67 2.22
N LYS A 921 14.89 -34.22 3.48
CA LYS A 921 15.22 -35.04 4.65
C LYS A 921 14.24 -36.19 4.85
N LEU A 922 12.93 -35.93 4.81
CA LEU A 922 11.93 -36.99 5.02
C LEU A 922 11.89 -38.01 3.87
N MET A 923 12.18 -37.61 2.64
CA MET A 923 12.35 -38.55 1.53
C MET A 923 13.59 -39.44 1.71
N GLN A 924 14.72 -38.90 2.18
CA GLN A 924 15.90 -39.71 2.54
C GLN A 924 15.62 -40.68 3.70
N ALA A 925 14.81 -40.27 4.67
CA ALA A 925 14.33 -41.16 5.73
C ALA A 925 13.54 -42.34 5.16
N ILE A 926 12.59 -42.09 4.25
CA ILE A 926 11.82 -43.16 3.59
C ILE A 926 12.74 -44.10 2.80
N VAL A 927 13.73 -43.59 2.08
CA VAL A 927 14.74 -44.42 1.38
C VAL A 927 15.50 -45.30 2.38
N SER A 928 15.94 -44.74 3.51
CA SER A 928 16.63 -45.48 4.57
C SER A 928 15.73 -46.55 5.20
N MET A 929 14.45 -46.26 5.42
CA MET A 929 13.48 -47.23 5.93
C MET A 929 13.25 -48.40 4.96
N LYS A 930 13.17 -48.13 3.65
CA LYS A 930 13.11 -49.20 2.62
C LYS A 930 14.32 -50.13 2.69
N GLN A 931 15.48 -49.58 3.02
CA GLN A 931 16.73 -50.32 3.23
C GLN A 931 16.83 -50.95 4.63
N LYS A 932 15.80 -50.85 5.47
CA LYS A 932 15.77 -51.27 6.88
C LYS A 932 16.81 -50.59 7.77
N ASN A 933 17.39 -49.47 7.33
CA ASN A 933 18.28 -48.63 8.12
C ASN A 933 17.46 -47.65 8.96
N TYR A 934 16.83 -48.14 10.02
CA TYR A 934 15.93 -47.35 10.85
C TYR A 934 16.66 -46.28 11.69
N THR A 935 17.90 -46.55 12.11
CA THR A 935 18.73 -45.56 12.82
C THR A 935 19.14 -44.40 11.90
N GLY A 936 19.52 -44.69 10.65
CA GLY A 936 19.76 -43.66 9.63
C GLY A 936 18.50 -42.87 9.30
N ALA A 937 17.34 -43.54 9.19
CA ALA A 937 16.06 -42.87 8.99
C ALA A 937 15.73 -41.89 10.13
N LEU A 938 15.92 -42.31 11.40
CA LEU A 938 15.73 -41.45 12.56
C LEU A 938 16.63 -40.21 12.54
N THR A 939 17.86 -40.33 12.02
CA THR A 939 18.77 -39.19 11.86
C THR A 939 18.16 -38.14 10.94
N PHE A 940 17.75 -38.55 9.73
CA PHE A 940 17.10 -37.64 8.77
C PHE A 940 15.76 -37.08 9.29
N ILE A 941 14.96 -37.86 10.02
CA ILE A 941 13.70 -37.38 10.62
C ILE A 941 13.97 -36.29 11.66
N ASN A 942 15.01 -36.45 12.49
CA ASN A 942 15.39 -35.45 13.47
C ASN A 942 15.95 -34.19 12.81
N GLU A 943 16.75 -34.34 11.75
CA GLU A 943 17.24 -33.22 10.95
C GLU A 943 16.09 -32.44 10.28
N ALA A 944 15.04 -33.13 9.81
CA ALA A 944 13.87 -32.49 9.21
C ALA A 944 13.08 -31.58 10.17
N LYS A 945 13.24 -31.77 11.49
CA LYS A 945 12.63 -30.92 12.54
C LYS A 945 13.39 -29.61 12.78
N LEU A 946 14.60 -29.47 12.23
CA LEU A 946 15.40 -28.26 12.38
C LEU A 946 14.86 -27.13 11.49
N TRP A 947 15.23 -25.89 11.85
CA TRP A 947 14.88 -24.67 11.12
C TRP A 947 16.15 -23.88 10.78
N PRO A 948 16.92 -24.30 9.76
CA PRO A 948 18.13 -23.60 9.36
C PRO A 948 17.79 -22.19 8.84
N GLU A 949 18.23 -21.14 9.54
CA GLU A 949 17.86 -19.75 9.20
C GLU A 949 18.42 -19.27 7.86
N ASN A 950 19.49 -19.91 7.34
CA ASN A 950 20.02 -19.65 6.00
C ASN A 950 19.01 -20.01 4.89
N LEU A 951 17.96 -20.78 5.21
CA LEU A 951 16.86 -21.07 4.29
C LEU A 951 15.72 -20.04 4.33
N GLY A 952 15.95 -18.89 4.97
CA GLY A 952 15.03 -17.75 4.95
C GLY A 952 13.82 -17.89 5.87
N ALA A 953 13.75 -18.91 6.74
CA ALA A 953 12.63 -19.13 7.65
C ALA A 953 13.11 -19.35 9.09
N GLY A 954 12.50 -18.62 10.02
CA GLY A 954 12.74 -18.79 11.46
C GLY A 954 11.74 -19.75 12.10
N LYS A 955 12.15 -20.38 13.21
CA LYS A 955 11.33 -21.37 13.93
C LYS A 955 10.10 -20.75 14.64
N PRO A 956 8.87 -21.26 14.42
CA PRO A 956 7.68 -20.92 15.23
C PRO A 956 7.78 -21.42 16.68
N TYR A 957 6.76 -21.16 17.50
CA TYR A 957 6.62 -21.82 18.81
C TYR A 957 6.37 -23.32 18.63
N ASP A 958 6.83 -24.16 19.56
CA ASP A 958 6.77 -25.62 19.41
C ASP A 958 5.32 -26.13 19.29
N GLU A 959 4.38 -25.49 20.00
CA GLU A 959 2.95 -25.78 19.94
C GLU A 959 2.29 -25.44 18.59
N ASP A 960 2.92 -24.57 17.79
CA ASP A 960 2.43 -24.12 16.49
C ASP A 960 3.01 -24.95 15.32
N ILE A 961 3.90 -25.91 15.58
CA ILE A 961 4.54 -26.73 14.54
C ILE A 961 3.84 -28.09 14.40
N ASP A 962 3.35 -28.38 13.19
CA ASP A 962 2.77 -29.69 12.85
C ASP A 962 3.82 -30.72 12.44
N ILE A 963 4.39 -31.40 13.44
CA ILE A 963 5.36 -32.50 13.29
C ILE A 963 4.72 -33.91 13.26
N ARG A 964 3.41 -34.03 12.96
CA ARG A 964 2.72 -35.33 13.01
C ARG A 964 3.32 -36.35 12.05
N LEU A 965 3.74 -35.95 10.86
CA LEU A 965 4.34 -36.84 9.86
C LEU A 965 5.68 -37.39 10.34
N GLU A 966 6.51 -36.52 10.92
CA GLU A 966 7.81 -36.87 11.49
C GLU A 966 7.64 -37.85 12.64
N ASN A 967 6.70 -37.59 13.54
CA ASN A 967 6.41 -38.49 14.66
C ASN A 967 5.86 -39.84 14.16
N TRP A 968 5.07 -39.86 13.10
CA TRP A 968 4.61 -41.11 12.47
C TRP A 968 5.77 -41.92 11.85
N LEU A 969 6.68 -41.26 11.13
CA LEU A 969 7.86 -41.94 10.58
C LEU A 969 8.79 -42.46 11.69
N SER A 970 8.97 -41.69 12.78
CA SER A 970 9.70 -42.14 13.96
C SER A 970 9.03 -43.33 14.65
N TYR A 971 7.69 -43.32 14.77
CA TYR A 971 6.92 -44.46 15.27
C TYR A 971 7.22 -45.74 14.48
N LEU A 972 7.18 -45.66 13.15
CA LEU A 972 7.47 -46.80 12.29
C LEU A 972 8.91 -47.33 12.48
N CYS A 973 9.89 -46.43 12.65
CA CYS A 973 11.27 -46.80 12.94
C CYS A 973 11.41 -47.48 14.32
N TYR A 974 10.89 -46.87 15.38
CA TYR A 974 10.99 -47.42 16.75
C TYR A 974 10.26 -48.74 16.92
N LYS A 975 9.12 -48.92 16.23
CA LYS A 975 8.41 -50.20 16.18
C LYS A 975 9.29 -51.32 15.60
N ASN A 976 10.03 -51.04 14.53
CA ASN A 976 10.94 -52.01 13.92
C ASN A 976 12.23 -52.20 14.73
N LEU A 977 12.63 -51.22 15.53
CA LEU A 977 13.74 -51.31 16.50
C LEU A 977 13.31 -51.92 17.85
N ALA A 978 12.06 -52.34 18.00
CA ALA A 978 11.47 -52.89 19.22
C ALA A 978 11.54 -51.95 20.46
N ASN A 979 11.65 -50.64 20.27
CA ASN A 979 11.60 -49.65 21.36
C ASN A 979 10.14 -49.29 21.69
N LYS A 980 9.56 -50.01 22.65
CA LYS A 980 8.13 -49.88 23.02
C LYS A 980 7.78 -48.50 23.61
N GLU A 981 8.67 -47.93 24.40
CA GLU A 981 8.45 -46.63 25.06
C GLU A 981 8.36 -45.51 24.02
N ALA A 982 9.39 -45.38 23.17
CA ALA A 982 9.40 -44.37 22.11
C ALA A 982 8.28 -44.59 21.08
N THR A 983 7.88 -45.84 20.82
CA THR A 983 6.73 -46.16 19.96
C THR A 983 5.42 -45.57 20.51
N ALA A 984 5.16 -45.75 21.81
CA ALA A 984 3.97 -45.24 22.46
C ALA A 984 3.97 -43.70 22.54
N GLU A 985 5.13 -43.11 22.83
CA GLU A 985 5.33 -41.66 22.87
C GLU A 985 4.99 -41.01 21.53
N MET A 986 5.57 -41.51 20.43
CA MET A 986 5.37 -40.94 19.09
C MET A 986 3.92 -41.04 18.63
N LEU A 987 3.24 -42.19 18.84
CA LEU A 987 1.81 -42.32 18.53
C LEU A 987 0.95 -41.37 19.35
N GLY A 988 1.25 -41.27 20.65
CA GLY A 988 0.56 -40.36 21.56
C GLY A 988 0.69 -38.91 21.11
N ALA A 989 1.87 -38.48 20.67
CA ALA A 989 2.11 -37.13 20.15
C ALA A 989 1.27 -36.83 18.90
N VAL A 990 1.12 -37.80 17.97
CA VAL A 990 0.33 -37.62 16.74
C VAL A 990 -1.15 -37.36 17.02
N VAL A 991 -1.76 -38.09 17.97
CA VAL A 991 -3.20 -37.95 18.27
C VAL A 991 -3.51 -36.81 19.24
N LYS A 992 -2.52 -36.32 20.00
CA LYS A 992 -2.66 -35.16 20.89
C LYS A 992 -2.63 -33.81 20.17
N PHE A 993 -2.04 -33.73 18.98
CA PHE A 993 -1.94 -32.49 18.21
C PHE A 993 -3.34 -31.92 17.90
N MET A 994 -3.52 -30.61 18.13
CA MET A 994 -4.77 -29.91 17.91
C MET A 994 -4.65 -28.96 16.69
N PRO A 995 -5.29 -29.28 15.55
CA PRO A 995 -5.32 -28.39 14.40
C PRO A 995 -6.18 -27.17 14.68
N ILE A 996 -5.57 -25.98 14.63
CA ILE A 996 -6.24 -24.69 14.79
C ILE A 996 -5.89 -23.77 13.63
N ARG A 997 -6.73 -22.75 13.44
CA ARG A 997 -6.48 -21.63 12.53
C ARG A 997 -6.68 -20.35 13.32
N VAL A 998 -5.64 -19.53 13.39
CA VAL A 998 -5.68 -18.22 14.03
C VAL A 998 -5.52 -17.17 12.93
N ASN A 999 -6.48 -16.24 12.85
CA ASN A 999 -6.64 -15.35 11.70
C ASN A 999 -6.77 -16.15 10.38
N THR A 1000 -5.77 -16.06 9.50
CA THR A 1000 -5.68 -16.79 8.22
C THR A 1000 -4.71 -17.96 8.24
N ILE A 1001 -3.88 -18.10 9.28
CA ILE A 1001 -2.80 -19.09 9.31
C ILE A 1001 -3.25 -20.32 10.07
N SER A 1002 -3.15 -21.47 9.40
CA SER A 1002 -3.32 -22.78 10.03
C SER A 1002 -1.99 -23.23 10.64
N ASN A 1003 -2.02 -23.77 11.85
CA ASN A 1003 -0.83 -24.39 12.48
C ASN A 1003 -0.54 -25.80 11.92
N PHE A 1004 -1.22 -26.22 10.85
CA PHE A 1004 -1.25 -27.60 10.40
C PHE A 1004 -1.15 -27.77 8.89
N TYR A 1005 -0.57 -28.90 8.48
CA TYR A 1005 -0.63 -29.40 7.12
C TYR A 1005 -1.87 -30.27 6.94
N ALA A 1006 -2.72 -29.94 5.95
CA ALA A 1006 -3.97 -30.65 5.74
C ALA A 1006 -3.75 -32.15 5.49
N GLY A 1007 -2.69 -32.52 4.76
CA GLY A 1007 -2.33 -33.92 4.51
C GLY A 1007 -2.07 -34.76 5.77
N ASN A 1008 -1.56 -34.14 6.85
CA ASN A 1008 -1.29 -34.82 8.12
C ASN A 1008 -2.56 -35.32 8.84
N HIS A 1009 -3.76 -34.93 8.40
CA HIS A 1009 -4.99 -35.53 8.89
C HIS A 1009 -5.05 -37.03 8.57
N LEU A 1010 -4.46 -37.48 7.47
CA LEU A 1010 -4.36 -38.90 7.15
C LEU A 1010 -3.45 -39.64 8.12
N ILE A 1011 -2.38 -38.98 8.56
CA ILE A 1011 -1.46 -39.49 9.58
C ILE A 1011 -2.17 -39.67 10.92
N SER A 1012 -2.98 -38.69 11.35
CA SER A 1012 -3.81 -38.83 12.56
C SER A 1012 -4.76 -40.03 12.47
N LEU A 1013 -5.41 -40.24 11.31
CA LEU A 1013 -6.30 -41.39 11.11
C LEU A 1013 -5.54 -42.73 11.19
N TRP A 1014 -4.33 -42.83 10.63
CA TRP A 1014 -3.49 -44.02 10.77
C TRP A 1014 -3.05 -44.26 12.22
N ALA A 1015 -2.71 -43.21 12.96
CA ALA A 1015 -2.36 -43.30 14.38
C ALA A 1015 -3.53 -43.77 15.25
N TYR A 1016 -4.75 -43.23 15.04
CA TYR A 1016 -5.95 -43.75 15.69
C TYR A 1016 -6.20 -45.23 15.38
N GLY A 1017 -5.97 -45.65 14.13
CA GLY A 1017 -6.03 -47.06 13.74
C GLY A 1017 -5.01 -47.92 14.50
N ALA A 1018 -3.76 -47.47 14.60
CA ALA A 1018 -2.69 -48.16 15.33
C ALA A 1018 -2.94 -48.29 16.84
N LEU A 1019 -3.73 -47.36 17.41
CA LEU A 1019 -4.17 -47.38 18.82
C LEU A 1019 -5.48 -48.17 19.04
N ASN A 1020 -6.05 -48.78 17.99
CA ASN A 1020 -7.37 -49.42 18.01
C ASN A 1020 -8.53 -48.45 18.38
N GLN A 1021 -8.39 -47.16 18.05
CA GLN A 1021 -9.33 -46.07 18.32
C GLN A 1021 -9.99 -45.54 17.04
N VAL A 1022 -10.38 -46.43 16.13
CA VAL A 1022 -10.89 -46.06 14.78
C VAL A 1022 -12.13 -45.16 14.85
N SER A 1023 -13.06 -45.43 15.79
CA SER A 1023 -14.27 -44.64 15.99
C SER A 1023 -13.96 -43.19 16.36
N ASP A 1024 -12.97 -42.97 17.23
CA ASP A 1024 -12.54 -41.65 17.69
C ASP A 1024 -11.90 -40.87 16.53
N GLY A 1025 -11.04 -41.53 15.75
CA GLY A 1025 -10.44 -40.93 14.56
C GLY A 1025 -11.48 -40.49 13.51
N MET A 1026 -12.52 -41.30 13.30
CA MET A 1026 -13.62 -40.95 12.39
C MET A 1026 -14.48 -39.80 12.91
N ALA A 1027 -14.72 -39.72 14.22
CA ALA A 1027 -15.40 -38.58 14.83
C ALA A 1027 -14.56 -37.30 14.70
N TRP A 1028 -13.25 -37.41 14.93
CA TRP A 1028 -12.29 -36.31 14.82
C TRP A 1028 -12.21 -35.75 13.40
N ILE A 1029 -12.05 -36.57 12.36
CA ILE A 1029 -11.93 -36.06 10.98
C ILE A 1029 -13.22 -35.39 10.48
N LYS A 1030 -14.39 -35.90 10.89
CA LYS A 1030 -15.68 -35.24 10.60
C LYS A 1030 -15.77 -33.85 11.23
N LYS A 1031 -15.19 -33.66 12.42
CA LYS A 1031 -15.07 -32.33 13.04
C LYS A 1031 -14.18 -31.40 12.18
N GLN A 1032 -13.04 -31.90 11.71
CA GLN A 1032 -12.14 -31.09 10.86
C GLN A 1032 -12.78 -30.72 9.51
N GLN A 1033 -13.53 -31.62 8.88
CA GLN A 1033 -14.30 -31.30 7.67
C GLN A 1033 -15.33 -30.20 7.90
N ARG A 1034 -15.99 -30.18 9.06
CA ARG A 1034 -16.94 -29.11 9.41
C ARG A 1034 -16.25 -27.78 9.69
N ASN A 1035 -15.09 -27.82 10.34
CA ASN A 1035 -14.31 -26.62 10.64
C ASN A 1035 -13.66 -26.01 9.39
N TYR A 1036 -13.33 -26.85 8.40
CA TYR A 1036 -12.62 -26.45 7.18
C TYR A 1036 -13.27 -27.02 5.91
N PRO A 1037 -14.54 -26.67 5.61
CA PRO A 1037 -15.32 -27.29 4.55
C PRO A 1037 -14.72 -27.10 3.14
N ASP A 1038 -14.02 -25.99 2.93
CA ASP A 1038 -13.44 -25.63 1.63
C ASP A 1038 -12.06 -26.28 1.36
N ASN A 1039 -11.48 -26.97 2.35
CA ASN A 1039 -10.16 -27.57 2.20
C ASN A 1039 -10.20 -28.87 1.39
N LYS A 1040 -9.78 -28.80 0.12
CA LYS A 1040 -9.75 -29.95 -0.80
C LYS A 1040 -8.85 -31.10 -0.36
N ILE A 1041 -7.78 -30.82 0.38
CA ILE A 1041 -6.89 -31.87 0.91
C ILE A 1041 -7.54 -32.64 2.05
N ILE A 1042 -8.29 -31.98 2.94
CA ILE A 1042 -9.06 -32.69 3.97
C ILE A 1042 -10.12 -33.60 3.32
N GLN A 1043 -10.78 -33.15 2.25
CA GLN A 1043 -11.70 -33.99 1.48
C GLN A 1043 -10.99 -35.21 0.85
N TRP A 1044 -9.80 -34.99 0.28
CA TRP A 1044 -8.96 -36.07 -0.25
C TRP A 1044 -8.51 -37.07 0.82
N VAL A 1045 -8.14 -36.60 2.02
CA VAL A 1045 -7.75 -37.45 3.16
C VAL A 1045 -8.86 -38.44 3.49
N VAL A 1046 -10.10 -37.94 3.60
CA VAL A 1046 -11.28 -38.77 3.94
C VAL A 1046 -11.53 -39.81 2.86
N GLY A 1047 -11.51 -39.40 1.59
CA GLY A 1047 -11.67 -40.32 0.47
C GLY A 1047 -10.58 -41.40 0.41
N SER A 1048 -9.32 -41.02 0.64
CA SER A 1048 -8.17 -41.93 0.64
C SER A 1048 -8.20 -42.92 1.81
N TYR A 1049 -8.62 -42.48 3.00
CA TYR A 1049 -8.74 -43.36 4.17
C TYR A 1049 -9.89 -44.36 4.03
N GLN A 1050 -11.08 -43.91 3.63
CA GLN A 1050 -12.27 -44.77 3.47
C GLN A 1050 -12.09 -45.84 2.40
N LYS A 1051 -11.48 -45.48 1.27
CA LYS A 1051 -11.21 -46.42 0.16
C LYS A 1051 -10.02 -47.34 0.44
N LYS A 1052 -9.28 -47.14 1.55
CA LYS A 1052 -8.03 -47.83 1.88
C LYS A 1052 -6.95 -47.74 0.79
N VAL A 1053 -7.05 -46.75 -0.11
CA VAL A 1053 -6.14 -46.51 -1.24
C VAL A 1053 -5.89 -45.02 -1.36
N ILE A 1054 -4.63 -44.61 -1.33
CA ILE A 1054 -4.24 -43.20 -1.51
C ILE A 1054 -4.57 -42.77 -2.94
N GLN A 1055 -5.54 -41.88 -3.08
CA GLN A 1055 -5.99 -41.37 -4.38
C GLN A 1055 -4.97 -40.36 -4.95
N PRO A 1056 -4.87 -40.19 -6.27
CA PRO A 1056 -4.13 -39.07 -6.84
C PRO A 1056 -4.77 -37.74 -6.42
N VAL A 1057 -3.95 -36.71 -6.27
CA VAL A 1057 -4.36 -35.31 -6.04
C VAL A 1057 -3.97 -34.52 -7.27
N SER A 1058 -4.77 -33.50 -7.64
CA SER A 1058 -4.34 -32.55 -8.67
C SER A 1058 -3.06 -31.84 -8.22
N LEU A 1059 -2.10 -31.62 -9.14
CA LEU A 1059 -0.82 -30.95 -8.87
C LEU A 1059 -0.97 -29.64 -8.10
N GLN A 1060 -2.02 -28.86 -8.40
CA GLN A 1060 -2.28 -27.59 -7.74
C GLN A 1060 -2.56 -27.70 -6.23
N TYR A 1061 -2.90 -28.90 -5.75
CA TYR A 1061 -3.11 -29.18 -4.34
C TYR A 1061 -2.03 -30.13 -3.76
N GLU A 1062 -1.11 -30.63 -4.57
CA GLU A 1062 -0.07 -31.56 -4.12
C GLU A 1062 1.09 -30.80 -3.45
N ASP A 1063 1.03 -30.69 -2.12
CA ASP A 1063 2.11 -30.15 -1.29
C ASP A 1063 3.18 -31.21 -0.96
N ALA A 1064 4.27 -30.79 -0.29
CA ALA A 1064 5.34 -31.68 0.14
C ALA A 1064 4.84 -32.82 1.05
N THR A 1065 3.91 -32.52 1.96
CA THR A 1065 3.34 -33.49 2.90
C THR A 1065 2.57 -34.59 2.15
N VAL A 1066 1.75 -34.23 1.15
CA VAL A 1066 1.04 -35.18 0.29
C VAL A 1066 2.01 -36.08 -0.47
N ARG A 1067 3.09 -35.51 -1.05
CA ARG A 1067 4.12 -36.29 -1.77
C ARG A 1067 4.82 -37.30 -0.86
N ILE A 1068 5.24 -36.89 0.34
CA ILE A 1068 5.89 -37.77 1.32
C ILE A 1068 4.95 -38.90 1.73
N ILE A 1069 3.68 -38.61 2.00
CA ILE A 1069 2.65 -39.59 2.34
C ILE A 1069 2.46 -40.62 1.20
N ARG A 1070 2.43 -40.17 -0.05
CA ARG A 1070 2.32 -41.05 -1.22
C ARG A 1070 3.53 -41.97 -1.36
N GLU A 1071 4.73 -41.42 -1.25
CA GLU A 1071 5.98 -42.21 -1.31
C GLU A 1071 6.02 -43.24 -0.19
N LEU A 1072 5.66 -42.84 1.05
CA LEU A 1072 5.54 -43.75 2.20
C LEU A 1072 4.56 -44.90 1.93
N ASN A 1073 3.38 -44.63 1.37
CA ASN A 1073 2.42 -45.69 1.05
C ASN A 1073 2.91 -46.62 -0.07
N SER A 1074 3.56 -46.08 -1.11
CA SER A 1074 4.12 -46.88 -2.21
C SER A 1074 5.30 -47.75 -1.77
N SER A 1075 5.98 -47.38 -0.68
CA SER A 1075 7.16 -48.06 -0.17
C SER A 1075 6.89 -49.39 0.53
N GLY A 1076 5.63 -49.68 0.89
CA GLY A 1076 5.28 -50.86 1.69
C GLY A 1076 5.69 -50.78 3.17
N VAL A 1077 6.13 -49.61 3.64
CA VAL A 1077 6.60 -49.35 5.02
C VAL A 1077 5.47 -48.88 5.95
N LYS A 1078 4.24 -48.74 5.42
CA LYS A 1078 3.06 -48.16 6.08
C LYS A 1078 2.56 -48.90 7.32
#